data_AF-A0A2E0WQX7-F1
#
_entry.id   AF-A0A2E0WQX7-F1
#
_cell.length_a   1.000
_cell.length_b   1.000
_cell.length_c   1.000
_cell.angle_alpha   90.00
_cell.angle_beta   90.00
_cell.angle_gamma   90.00
#
_symmetry.space_group_name_H-M   'P 1'
#
loop_
_entity.id
_entity.type
_entity.pdbx_description
1 polymer ?
#
loop_
_entity_poly.entity_id
_entity_poly.type
_entity_poly.pdbx_seq_one_letter_code
_entity_poly.pdbx_strand_id
1 'polypeptide(L)'
;MKTAHLKAVSKNAVDMPLQEASQDIWDKKYRLKTKNGTPVDADIDGTHQRVARALAEVEATPEKREFWYENFLWALRRGAIPAGRIISNAGAWEHKPATSTINCTVSGSIRDSMDNILEKVHEAGLTLKAGCGIGYEFSTLRPKGAYVAGAGAYTSGPLSFMDIYDKMCFTVSSAGGRRGAQMATFDVGHPDVLDFIRAKREHGRLRQFNLSLLITEDFMEAVKQDADWRPAFPLTRDEVEAGGIDLNDPEQVVWRHWPVKDGYITNDTGKVACRVYRALKARRLWDMIMASTYDFAEPGFILIDKVNQMNNNWFCEDIRATNPCGEQPLPPYGSCLLGSVNLTKFVVDPFTEHARFDWDEFRKVVGVFTRMLDNVVEINGLPLEGQRDEILRKRRHGMGFLGLGSTLTMLRMKYGAPDSLEFTERVARELALEGWRQALELAKEKGPAPIMDEEFAVTEAMLDIRPDLKRDGFKVGDRLPGRVFHARYSRYMQQIAEHEPGLVQELSEVGARFTHHSSIAPTGTISLSLANNASNGIEPSFAHHYYRNVIREGRKTKEKVSVFSYELLAYRELVNARAMPYSEDPEEQLPDYFITAEDITPKEHVDIQAAAQKWVDSSISKTANVPTDYPYEDFKDIYMYAYEKGLKGCTTFRFNPEAFQGVLVKEKDLESTTYVFTLDDGSKVELKGNEEVEYDGEVHTAANLYDALKEGYYGKF
;
A
#
# COMPACT_ATOMS: atom_id res chain seq x y z
N MET A 1 -32.86 -4.47 37.91
CA MET A 1 -32.23 -5.80 38.17
C MET A 1 -31.81 -6.36 36.82
N LYS A 2 -30.56 -6.69 36.49
CA LYS A 2 -29.27 -6.64 37.17
C LYS A 2 -28.32 -5.89 36.24
N THR A 3 -27.59 -4.93 36.79
CA THR A 3 -26.34 -4.39 36.26
C THR A 3 -25.41 -5.55 35.96
N ALA A 4 -25.26 -5.90 34.68
CA ALA A 4 -24.26 -6.86 34.26
C ALA A 4 -22.90 -6.19 34.45
N HIS A 5 -22.16 -6.69 35.42
CA HIS A 5 -20.77 -6.34 35.68
C HIS A 5 -19.99 -6.35 34.37
N LEU A 6 -19.37 -5.21 34.03
CA LEU A 6 -18.15 -5.18 33.21
C LEU A 6 -17.22 -6.26 33.76
N LYS A 7 -17.12 -7.40 33.06
CA LYS A 7 -16.14 -8.42 33.38
C LYS A 7 -14.79 -7.73 33.38
N ALA A 8 -14.08 -7.83 34.50
CA ALA A 8 -12.72 -7.36 34.66
C ALA A 8 -11.91 -7.78 33.42
N VAL A 9 -11.35 -6.77 32.75
CA VAL A 9 -10.48 -6.92 31.59
C VAL A 9 -9.35 -7.88 31.99
N SER A 10 -9.15 -8.95 31.21
CA SER A 10 -8.03 -9.86 31.42
C SER A 10 -6.71 -9.08 31.34
N LYS A 11 -5.72 -9.50 32.13
CA LYS A 11 -4.34 -8.94 32.19
C LYS A 11 -3.53 -9.23 30.91
N ASN A 12 -4.10 -9.03 29.72
CA ASN A 12 -3.54 -9.52 28.45
C ASN A 12 -2.75 -8.46 27.64
N ALA A 13 -2.72 -7.18 28.05
CA ALA A 13 -1.93 -6.16 27.35
C ALA A 13 -1.32 -5.19 28.36
N VAL A 14 -0.05 -4.80 28.16
CA VAL A 14 0.59 -3.73 28.94
C VAL A 14 -0.09 -2.42 28.55
N ASP A 15 -0.87 -1.87 29.46
CA ASP A 15 -1.50 -0.57 29.28
C ASP A 15 -0.50 0.53 29.62
N MET A 16 0.30 0.89 28.63
CA MET A 16 1.33 1.94 28.76
C MET A 16 0.76 3.28 28.32
N PRO A 17 1.09 4.38 29.03
CA PRO A 17 0.79 5.71 28.54
C PRO A 17 1.47 5.95 27.19
N LEU A 18 0.87 6.79 26.37
CA LEU A 18 1.53 7.23 25.15
C LEU A 18 2.81 8.01 25.47
N GLN A 19 3.88 7.72 24.73
CA GLN A 19 5.06 8.57 24.75
C GLN A 19 4.77 9.93 24.09
N GLU A 20 5.54 10.96 24.45
CA GLU A 20 5.31 12.35 24.02
C GLU A 20 5.18 12.48 22.50
N ALA A 21 6.07 11.82 21.74
CA ALA A 21 6.04 11.86 20.29
C ALA A 21 4.74 11.26 19.69
N SER A 22 4.22 10.19 20.29
CA SER A 22 2.95 9.58 19.87
C SER A 22 1.78 10.52 20.12
N GLN A 23 1.75 11.14 21.31
CA GLN A 23 0.74 12.10 21.73
C GLN A 23 0.72 13.35 20.83
N ASP A 24 1.89 13.91 20.52
CA ASP A 24 2.03 15.09 19.65
C ASP A 24 1.51 14.81 18.23
N ILE A 25 1.85 13.65 17.66
CA ILE A 25 1.40 13.27 16.32
C ILE A 25 -0.12 13.01 16.32
N TRP A 26 -0.66 12.38 17.36
CA TRP A 26 -2.11 12.24 17.49
C TRP A 26 -2.81 13.60 17.56
N ASP A 27 -2.34 14.52 18.42
CA ASP A 27 -2.95 15.83 18.59
C ASP A 27 -2.93 16.66 17.30
N LYS A 28 -1.83 16.58 16.53
CA LYS A 28 -1.67 17.30 15.26
C LYS A 28 -2.46 16.70 14.11
N LYS A 29 -2.52 15.36 14.01
CA LYS A 29 -3.02 14.67 12.80
C LYS A 29 -4.41 14.04 12.93
N TYR A 30 -4.85 13.72 14.14
CA TYR A 30 -6.03 12.87 14.37
C TYR A 30 -7.04 13.45 15.34
N ARG A 31 -6.59 14.24 16.33
CA ARG A 31 -7.50 14.92 17.24
C ARG A 31 -8.38 15.91 16.47
N LEU A 32 -9.69 15.71 16.53
CA LEU A 32 -10.63 16.65 15.92
C LEU A 32 -10.60 17.97 16.70
N LYS A 33 -10.42 19.08 15.97
CA LYS A 33 -10.42 20.44 16.51
C LYS A 33 -11.40 21.29 15.68
N THR A 34 -12.01 22.28 16.31
CA THR A 34 -12.82 23.30 15.62
C THR A 34 -11.94 24.19 14.75
N LYS A 35 -12.55 25.04 13.92
CA LYS A 35 -11.82 26.01 13.07
C LYS A 35 -10.87 26.92 13.87
N ASN A 36 -11.18 27.18 15.14
CA ASN A 36 -10.39 28.04 16.01
C ASN A 36 -9.31 27.26 16.80
N GLY A 37 -9.11 25.97 16.51
CA GLY A 37 -8.13 25.12 17.18
C GLY A 37 -8.61 24.51 18.50
N THR A 38 -9.84 24.79 18.94
CA THR A 38 -10.39 24.18 20.17
C THR A 38 -10.60 22.68 19.98
N PRO A 39 -10.05 21.82 20.86
CA PRO A 39 -10.31 20.38 20.81
C PRO A 39 -11.79 20.02 20.89
N VAL A 40 -12.24 19.16 19.99
CA VAL A 40 -13.53 18.47 20.03
C VAL A 40 -13.33 17.09 20.69
N ASP A 41 -12.30 16.37 20.27
CA ASP A 41 -11.86 15.16 20.97
C ASP A 41 -11.05 15.59 22.20
N ALA A 42 -11.50 15.19 23.39
CA ALA A 42 -10.80 15.52 24.64
C ALA A 42 -9.43 14.82 24.72
N ASP A 43 -9.40 13.53 24.41
CA ASP A 43 -8.23 12.65 24.40
C ASP A 43 -8.42 11.57 23.31
N ILE A 44 -7.52 10.58 23.28
CA ILE A 44 -7.58 9.46 22.32
C ILE A 44 -8.86 8.64 22.48
N ASP A 45 -9.34 8.45 23.71
CA ASP A 45 -10.58 7.73 23.94
C ASP A 45 -11.77 8.53 23.40
N GLY A 46 -11.75 9.86 23.51
CA GLY A 46 -12.69 10.75 22.82
C GLY A 46 -12.68 10.55 21.29
N THR A 47 -11.50 10.42 20.68
CA THR A 47 -11.40 10.04 19.25
C THR A 47 -12.03 8.67 18.99
N HIS A 48 -11.79 7.65 19.84
CA HIS A 48 -12.41 6.33 19.69
C HIS A 48 -13.94 6.39 19.81
N GLN A 49 -14.47 7.12 20.78
CA GLN A 49 -15.91 7.30 20.99
C GLN A 49 -16.55 7.96 19.77
N ARG A 50 -15.97 9.03 19.23
CA ARG A 50 -16.46 9.70 18.02
C ARG A 50 -16.49 8.74 16.83
N VAL A 51 -15.38 8.04 16.57
CA VAL A 51 -15.27 7.11 15.44
C VAL A 51 -16.26 5.95 15.58
N ALA A 52 -16.34 5.33 16.76
CA ALA A 52 -17.28 4.25 17.04
C ALA A 52 -18.73 4.71 16.84
N ARG A 53 -19.09 5.91 17.33
CA ARG A 53 -20.45 6.45 17.19
C ARG A 53 -20.79 6.69 15.73
N ALA A 54 -19.93 7.36 14.98
CA ALA A 54 -20.15 7.65 13.57
C ALA A 54 -20.33 6.38 12.72
N LEU A 55 -19.56 5.32 13.00
CA LEU A 55 -19.69 4.05 12.29
C LEU A 55 -20.92 3.25 12.74
N ALA A 56 -21.34 3.37 14.00
CA ALA A 56 -22.51 2.69 14.51
C ALA A 56 -23.82 3.34 14.02
N GLU A 57 -23.85 4.65 13.77
CA GLU A 57 -25.02 5.39 13.25
C GLU A 57 -25.53 4.89 11.89
N VAL A 58 -24.67 4.22 11.12
CA VAL A 58 -25.00 3.54 9.87
C VAL A 58 -25.97 2.37 10.08
N GLU A 59 -26.00 1.77 11.27
CA GLU A 59 -26.88 0.64 11.56
C GLU A 59 -28.37 1.03 11.52
N ALA A 60 -29.21 0.09 11.08
CA ALA A 60 -30.58 0.38 10.69
C ALA A 60 -31.50 0.81 11.85
N THR A 61 -31.33 0.25 13.05
CA THR A 61 -32.22 0.52 14.20
C THR A 61 -31.45 1.12 15.39
N PRO A 62 -32.11 1.93 16.24
CA PRO A 62 -31.47 2.50 17.44
C PRO A 62 -30.81 1.46 18.35
N GLU A 63 -31.41 0.27 18.49
CA GLU A 63 -30.88 -0.81 19.32
C GLU A 63 -29.58 -1.37 18.73
N LYS A 64 -29.54 -1.58 17.40
CA LYS A 64 -28.32 -1.99 16.71
C LYS A 64 -27.24 -0.90 16.78
N ARG A 65 -27.61 0.37 16.66
CA ARG A 65 -26.69 1.51 16.79
C ARG A 65 -26.00 1.51 18.15
N GLU A 66 -26.75 1.32 19.24
CA GLU A 66 -26.12 1.31 20.56
C GLU A 66 -25.30 0.03 20.81
N PHE A 67 -25.82 -1.14 20.42
CA PHE A 67 -25.09 -2.40 20.53
C PHE A 67 -23.74 -2.34 19.78
N TRP A 68 -23.75 -1.86 18.54
CA TRP A 68 -22.52 -1.77 17.74
C TRP A 68 -21.63 -0.63 18.17
N TYR A 69 -22.16 0.47 18.71
CA TYR A 69 -21.33 1.51 19.34
C TYR A 69 -20.46 0.92 20.46
N GLU A 70 -21.06 0.15 21.38
CA GLU A 70 -20.33 -0.48 22.48
C GLU A 70 -19.27 -1.47 21.97
N ASN A 71 -19.61 -2.31 20.99
CA ASN A 71 -18.68 -3.28 20.42
C ASN A 71 -17.56 -2.61 19.62
N PHE A 72 -17.86 -1.58 18.83
CA PHE A 72 -16.86 -0.84 18.06
C PHE A 72 -15.89 -0.12 18.99
N LEU A 73 -16.40 0.56 20.01
CA LEU A 73 -15.57 1.21 21.02
C LEU A 73 -14.69 0.20 21.77
N TRP A 74 -15.23 -0.97 22.12
CA TRP A 74 -14.45 -2.07 22.70
C TRP A 74 -13.30 -2.49 21.77
N ALA A 75 -13.58 -2.78 20.51
CA ALA A 75 -12.56 -3.25 19.57
C ALA A 75 -11.49 -2.18 19.27
N LEU A 76 -11.86 -0.89 19.17
CA LEU A 76 -10.90 0.22 19.05
C LEU A 76 -9.93 0.23 20.24
N ARG A 77 -10.45 0.09 21.46
CA ARG A 77 -9.63 0.00 22.69
C ARG A 77 -8.79 -1.28 22.76
N ARG A 78 -9.19 -2.33 22.05
CA ARG A 78 -8.47 -3.62 21.95
C ARG A 78 -7.59 -3.75 20.70
N GLY A 79 -7.27 -2.63 20.05
CA GLY A 79 -6.25 -2.59 19.00
C GLY A 79 -6.76 -2.67 17.57
N ALA A 80 -8.08 -2.59 17.33
CA ALA A 80 -8.57 -2.26 16.00
C ALA A 80 -8.26 -0.79 15.69
N ILE A 81 -7.47 -0.54 14.65
CA ILE A 81 -7.05 0.80 14.26
C ILE A 81 -7.51 1.05 12.81
N PRO A 82 -8.66 1.72 12.61
CA PRO A 82 -9.05 2.24 11.31
C PRO A 82 -7.95 3.09 10.69
N ALA A 83 -7.87 3.12 9.35
CA ALA A 83 -6.87 3.93 8.69
C ALA A 83 -7.02 5.43 9.01
N GLY A 84 -5.92 6.16 8.85
CA GLY A 84 -5.83 7.54 9.33
C GLY A 84 -6.85 8.51 8.73
N ARG A 85 -7.50 8.21 7.59
CA ARG A 85 -8.60 9.03 7.06
C ARG A 85 -9.91 8.76 7.78
N ILE A 86 -10.20 7.49 8.10
CA ILE A 86 -11.34 7.11 8.95
C ILE A 86 -11.22 7.79 10.32
N ILE A 87 -10.07 7.66 10.99
CA ILE A 87 -9.82 8.28 12.32
C ILE A 87 -10.02 9.80 12.29
N SER A 88 -9.50 10.46 11.25
CA SER A 88 -9.56 11.92 11.11
C SER A 88 -10.96 12.46 10.76
N ASN A 89 -11.76 11.69 10.02
CA ASN A 89 -12.91 12.23 9.29
C ASN A 89 -14.26 11.60 9.68
N ALA A 90 -14.30 10.38 10.23
CA ALA A 90 -15.56 9.77 10.68
C ALA A 90 -16.16 10.59 11.83
N GLY A 91 -17.39 11.08 11.67
CA GLY A 91 -18.05 11.97 12.65
C GLY A 91 -17.50 13.40 12.68
N ALA A 92 -16.74 13.83 11.66
CA ALA A 92 -16.17 15.18 11.59
C ALA A 92 -16.90 16.12 10.62
N TRP A 93 -18.05 15.71 10.07
CA TRP A 93 -18.74 16.39 8.96
C TRP A 93 -19.04 17.88 9.21
N GLU A 94 -19.39 18.23 10.44
CA GLU A 94 -19.64 19.64 10.84
C GLU A 94 -18.39 20.53 10.73
N HIS A 95 -17.20 19.94 10.77
CA HIS A 95 -15.93 20.66 10.73
C HIS A 95 -15.12 20.41 9.44
N LYS A 96 -15.36 19.27 8.77
CA LYS A 96 -14.62 18.79 7.59
C LYS A 96 -15.59 18.24 6.51
N PRO A 97 -16.49 19.07 5.94
CA PRO A 97 -17.63 18.59 5.14
C PRO A 97 -17.27 17.95 3.80
N ALA A 98 -16.10 18.23 3.25
CA ALA A 98 -15.67 17.75 1.93
C ALA A 98 -14.46 16.81 2.01
N THR A 99 -14.44 15.91 3.01
CA THR A 99 -13.35 14.95 3.22
C THR A 99 -13.83 13.52 3.06
N SER A 100 -12.96 12.67 2.52
CA SER A 100 -13.23 11.24 2.37
C SER A 100 -12.72 10.45 3.58
N THR A 101 -13.40 9.36 3.92
CA THR A 101 -12.90 8.32 4.84
C THR A 101 -12.03 7.27 4.13
N ILE A 102 -11.89 7.38 2.81
CA ILE A 102 -11.12 6.45 1.96
C ILE A 102 -9.67 6.92 1.81
N ASN A 103 -8.75 5.96 1.80
CA ASN A 103 -7.32 6.21 1.70
C ASN A 103 -6.78 5.97 0.29
N CYS A 104 -7.25 4.90 -0.36
CA CYS A 104 -6.60 4.31 -1.52
C CYS A 104 -7.56 4.31 -2.70
N THR A 105 -7.14 4.91 -3.82
CA THR A 105 -7.88 4.91 -5.07
C THR A 105 -6.97 4.66 -6.25
N VAL A 106 -7.58 4.25 -7.36
CA VAL A 106 -6.96 4.18 -8.69
C VAL A 106 -7.81 5.03 -9.64
N SER A 107 -7.16 5.70 -10.58
CA SER A 107 -7.82 6.50 -11.62
C SER A 107 -8.64 5.61 -12.55
N GLY A 108 -9.60 6.20 -13.27
CA GLY A 108 -10.17 5.54 -14.44
C GLY A 108 -9.07 5.26 -15.49
N SER A 109 -9.33 4.38 -16.45
CA SER A 109 -8.38 4.13 -17.54
C SER A 109 -8.09 5.42 -18.31
N ILE A 110 -6.81 5.76 -18.43
CA ILE A 110 -6.36 6.90 -19.24
C ILE A 110 -6.44 6.47 -20.70
N ARG A 111 -7.29 7.10 -21.50
CA ARG A 111 -7.39 6.85 -22.94
C ARG A 111 -6.43 7.77 -23.68
N ASP A 112 -5.94 7.29 -24.81
CA ASP A 112 -4.92 7.96 -25.62
C ASP A 112 -5.50 9.11 -26.47
N SER A 113 -6.03 10.13 -25.79
CA SER A 113 -6.53 11.38 -26.36
C SER A 113 -6.29 12.55 -25.42
N MET A 114 -6.07 13.75 -25.97
CA MET A 114 -5.80 14.94 -25.14
C MET A 114 -6.95 15.23 -24.17
N ASP A 115 -8.20 15.15 -24.64
CA ASP A 115 -9.39 15.42 -23.83
C ASP A 115 -9.46 14.46 -22.63
N ASN A 116 -9.25 13.16 -22.86
CA ASN A 116 -9.32 12.20 -21.77
C ASN A 116 -8.12 12.31 -20.83
N ILE A 117 -6.91 12.55 -21.34
CA ILE A 117 -5.73 12.77 -20.50
C ILE A 117 -5.97 13.93 -19.52
N LEU A 118 -6.47 15.07 -20.01
CA LEU A 118 -6.70 16.25 -19.18
C LEU A 118 -7.92 16.09 -18.26
N GLU A 119 -8.96 15.39 -18.70
CA GLU A 119 -10.08 14.98 -17.84
C GLU A 119 -9.59 14.14 -16.65
N LYS A 120 -8.69 13.17 -16.88
CA LYS A 120 -8.10 12.35 -15.82
C LYS A 120 -7.18 13.14 -14.88
N VAL A 121 -6.52 14.21 -15.35
CA VAL A 121 -5.81 15.16 -14.47
C VAL A 121 -6.81 15.89 -13.56
N HIS A 122 -7.96 16.33 -14.09
CA HIS A 122 -8.99 16.99 -13.30
C HIS A 122 -9.58 16.07 -12.23
N GLU A 123 -9.95 14.84 -12.60
CA GLU A 123 -10.44 13.81 -11.67
C GLU A 123 -9.42 13.51 -10.55
N ALA A 124 -8.13 13.44 -10.91
CA ALA A 124 -7.03 13.26 -9.98
C ALA A 124 -6.95 14.41 -8.96
N GLY A 125 -7.04 15.66 -9.41
CA GLY A 125 -7.04 16.83 -8.54
C GLY A 125 -8.18 16.81 -7.52
N LEU A 126 -9.38 16.40 -7.93
CA LEU A 126 -10.52 16.24 -7.01
C LEU A 126 -10.29 15.13 -5.98
N THR A 127 -9.73 14.00 -6.41
CA THR A 127 -9.40 12.85 -5.55
C THR A 127 -8.35 13.21 -4.48
N LEU A 128 -7.27 13.89 -4.88
CA LEU A 128 -6.22 14.35 -3.98
C LEU A 128 -6.72 15.42 -3.01
N LYS A 129 -7.53 16.36 -3.49
CA LYS A 129 -8.19 17.38 -2.67
C LYS A 129 -9.04 16.74 -1.57
N ALA A 130 -9.77 15.66 -1.88
CA ALA A 130 -10.59 14.94 -0.90
C ALA A 130 -9.76 14.17 0.16
N GLY A 131 -8.44 14.04 -0.03
CA GLY A 131 -7.53 13.40 0.91
C GLY A 131 -7.02 12.02 0.49
N CYS A 132 -7.45 11.50 -0.67
CA CYS A 132 -7.11 10.15 -1.12
C CYS A 132 -5.73 10.14 -1.81
N GLY A 133 -5.00 9.04 -1.67
CA GLY A 133 -3.87 8.73 -2.55
C GLY A 133 -4.36 7.99 -3.79
N ILE A 134 -3.78 8.30 -4.96
CA ILE A 134 -4.30 7.84 -6.27
C ILE A 134 -3.22 7.17 -7.13
N GLY A 135 -3.56 6.04 -7.73
CA GLY A 135 -2.72 5.33 -8.71
C GLY A 135 -3.17 5.49 -10.15
N TYR A 136 -2.24 5.28 -11.10
CA TYR A 136 -2.47 5.40 -12.53
C TYR A 136 -1.76 4.30 -13.32
N GLU A 137 -2.34 3.95 -14.47
CA GLU A 137 -1.70 3.15 -15.51
C GLU A 137 -1.46 4.07 -16.71
N PHE A 138 -0.19 4.27 -17.08
CA PHE A 138 0.19 5.21 -18.16
C PHE A 138 0.58 4.51 -19.47
N SER A 139 0.59 3.18 -19.50
CA SER A 139 1.04 2.39 -20.66
C SER A 139 0.02 2.38 -21.79
N THR A 140 -1.21 2.85 -21.53
CA THR A 140 -2.24 3.06 -22.56
C THR A 140 -1.94 4.23 -23.51
N LEU A 141 -0.99 5.11 -23.17
CA LEU A 141 -0.64 6.28 -23.97
C LEU A 141 0.41 5.94 -25.04
N ARG A 142 0.21 6.41 -26.27
CA ARG A 142 1.10 6.08 -27.38
C ARG A 142 2.56 6.53 -27.13
N PRO A 143 3.56 5.76 -27.60
CA PRO A 143 4.95 6.03 -27.29
C PRO A 143 5.47 7.31 -27.93
N LYS A 144 6.54 7.85 -27.36
CA LYS A 144 7.23 9.04 -27.86
C LYS A 144 7.59 8.89 -29.34
N GLY A 145 7.29 9.93 -30.12
CA GLY A 145 7.52 9.92 -31.56
C GLY A 145 6.46 9.16 -32.38
N ALA A 146 5.41 8.62 -31.77
CA ALA A 146 4.26 8.12 -32.52
C ALA A 146 3.49 9.28 -33.16
N TYR A 147 2.92 9.02 -34.34
CA TYR A 147 2.21 10.02 -35.13
C TYR A 147 0.82 10.32 -34.55
N VAL A 148 0.37 11.57 -34.66
CA VAL A 148 -0.93 12.06 -34.21
C VAL A 148 -1.67 12.63 -35.41
N ALA A 149 -2.52 11.81 -36.02
CA ALA A 149 -3.19 12.13 -37.28
C ALA A 149 -3.98 13.46 -37.24
N GLY A 150 -4.75 13.70 -36.16
CA GLY A 150 -5.55 14.91 -36.01
C GLY A 150 -4.72 16.21 -35.87
N ALA A 151 -3.46 16.12 -35.46
CA ALA A 151 -2.57 17.27 -35.28
C ALA A 151 -1.50 17.39 -36.38
N GLY A 152 -1.34 16.38 -37.25
CA GLY A 152 -0.26 16.33 -38.23
C GLY A 152 1.14 16.34 -37.60
N ALA A 153 1.28 15.86 -36.37
CA ALA A 153 2.48 16.01 -35.54
C ALA A 153 2.84 14.69 -34.82
N TYR A 154 3.95 14.71 -34.07
CA TYR A 154 4.42 13.57 -33.28
C TYR A 154 4.25 13.85 -31.79
N THR A 155 3.88 12.82 -31.02
CA THR A 155 3.68 12.96 -29.57
C THR A 155 5.00 12.98 -28.79
N SER A 156 4.97 13.59 -27.60
CA SER A 156 6.06 13.57 -26.62
C SER A 156 6.09 12.31 -25.74
N GLY A 157 5.06 11.46 -25.84
CA GLY A 157 4.94 10.19 -25.11
C GLY A 157 4.42 10.32 -23.67
N PRO A 158 4.13 9.19 -23.00
CA PRO A 158 3.51 9.12 -21.67
C PRO A 158 4.22 9.97 -20.61
N LEU A 159 5.55 9.91 -20.53
CA LEU A 159 6.28 10.56 -19.44
C LEU A 159 6.13 12.09 -19.44
N SER A 160 5.95 12.71 -20.60
CA SER A 160 5.68 14.15 -20.73
C SER A 160 4.32 14.51 -20.13
N PHE A 161 3.31 13.66 -20.35
CA PHE A 161 1.99 13.85 -19.73
C PHE A 161 2.03 13.58 -18.22
N MET A 162 2.84 12.63 -17.76
CA MET A 162 3.05 12.40 -16.33
C MET A 162 3.58 13.65 -15.61
N ASP A 163 4.37 14.50 -16.28
CA ASP A 163 4.84 15.76 -15.71
C ASP A 163 3.67 16.72 -15.39
N ILE A 164 2.56 16.68 -16.13
CA ILE A 164 1.33 17.44 -15.82
C ILE A 164 0.73 16.96 -14.50
N TYR A 165 0.65 15.64 -14.31
CA TYR A 165 0.13 15.03 -13.08
C TYR A 165 1.04 15.36 -11.88
N ASP A 166 2.36 15.31 -12.06
CA ASP A 166 3.33 15.68 -11.01
C ASP A 166 3.15 17.14 -10.57
N LYS A 167 3.02 18.07 -11.51
CA LYS A 167 2.75 19.48 -11.20
C LYS A 167 1.38 19.72 -10.58
N MET A 168 0.36 18.98 -11.02
CA MET A 168 -0.97 19.04 -10.42
C MET A 168 -0.90 18.58 -8.95
N CYS A 169 -0.25 17.45 -8.66
CA CYS A 169 -0.10 16.94 -7.30
C CYS A 169 0.65 17.91 -6.38
N PHE A 170 1.73 18.50 -6.90
CA PHE A 170 2.52 19.49 -6.19
C PHE A 170 1.69 20.72 -5.81
N THR A 171 0.77 21.13 -6.71
CA THR A 171 -0.07 22.32 -6.52
C THR A 171 -1.27 22.05 -5.60
N VAL A 172 -1.90 20.88 -5.69
CA VAL A 172 -3.08 20.53 -4.91
C VAL A 172 -2.68 20.13 -3.49
N SER A 173 -2.89 21.03 -2.53
CA SER A 173 -2.77 20.68 -1.10
C SER A 173 -3.86 19.66 -0.72
N SER A 174 -3.48 18.45 -0.32
CA SER A 174 -4.43 17.42 0.10
C SER A 174 -5.12 17.81 1.41
N ALA A 175 -6.40 17.46 1.57
CA ALA A 175 -7.17 17.77 2.78
C ALA A 175 -6.44 17.37 4.07
N GLY A 176 -6.45 18.27 5.05
CA GLY A 176 -5.78 18.10 6.34
C GLY A 176 -4.29 18.42 6.33
N GLY A 177 -3.80 19.25 5.40
CA GLY A 177 -2.41 19.73 5.36
C GLY A 177 -1.39 18.65 4.98
N ARG A 178 -1.83 17.60 4.28
CA ARG A 178 -0.96 16.50 3.83
C ARG A 178 -0.50 16.75 2.39
N ARG A 179 0.69 16.27 2.03
CA ARG A 179 1.12 16.21 0.63
C ARG A 179 0.28 15.15 -0.11
N GLY A 180 0.01 15.40 -1.39
CA GLY A 180 -0.56 14.38 -2.27
C GLY A 180 0.42 13.22 -2.43
N ALA A 181 -0.09 12.02 -2.69
CA ALA A 181 0.71 10.84 -2.95
C ALA A 181 0.14 10.12 -4.16
N GLN A 182 1.01 9.77 -5.12
CA GLN A 182 0.62 9.14 -6.37
C GLN A 182 1.43 7.88 -6.66
N MET A 183 0.84 6.92 -7.38
CA MET A 183 1.55 5.78 -7.98
C MET A 183 1.43 5.85 -9.49
N ALA A 184 2.55 5.73 -10.21
CA ALA A 184 2.53 5.45 -11.64
C ALA A 184 2.96 4.01 -11.90
N THR A 185 2.07 3.25 -12.51
CA THR A 185 2.36 1.92 -13.03
C THR A 185 2.59 1.96 -14.53
N PHE A 186 3.52 1.12 -15.00
CA PHE A 186 3.94 1.11 -16.39
C PHE A 186 4.29 -0.30 -16.88
N ASP A 187 3.77 -0.70 -18.02
CA ASP A 187 3.96 -2.02 -18.61
C ASP A 187 5.40 -2.21 -19.11
N VAL A 188 6.03 -3.32 -18.70
CA VAL A 188 7.40 -3.66 -19.12
C VAL A 188 7.52 -3.92 -20.63
N GLY A 189 6.40 -4.20 -21.28
CA GLY A 189 6.26 -4.35 -22.72
C GLY A 189 6.04 -3.03 -23.47
N HIS A 190 5.94 -1.88 -22.81
CA HIS A 190 5.72 -0.59 -23.48
C HIS A 190 7.02 -0.07 -24.15
N PRO A 191 6.98 0.54 -25.37
CA PRO A 191 8.19 1.01 -26.05
C PRO A 191 9.06 1.99 -25.25
N ASP A 192 8.43 2.86 -24.47
CA ASP A 192 9.09 3.86 -23.61
C ASP A 192 9.52 3.32 -22.22
N VAL A 193 9.47 2.00 -21.99
CA VAL A 193 9.84 1.39 -20.69
C VAL A 193 11.24 1.78 -20.24
N LEU A 194 12.20 1.95 -21.16
CA LEU A 194 13.56 2.34 -20.80
C LEU A 194 13.63 3.75 -20.22
N ASP A 195 12.82 4.67 -20.75
CA ASP A 195 12.76 6.05 -20.28
C ASP A 195 12.06 6.09 -18.91
N PHE A 196 11.02 5.27 -18.72
CA PHE A 196 10.33 5.11 -17.44
C PHE A 196 11.29 4.63 -16.33
N ILE A 197 12.09 3.58 -16.59
CA ILE A 197 13.07 3.06 -15.63
C ILE A 197 14.08 4.14 -15.22
N ARG A 198 14.46 5.03 -16.15
CA ARG A 198 15.46 6.07 -15.89
C ARG A 198 14.85 7.38 -15.38
N ALA A 199 13.53 7.49 -15.27
CA ALA A 199 12.86 8.76 -15.09
C ALA A 199 13.33 9.54 -13.85
N LYS A 200 13.55 8.86 -12.72
CA LYS A 200 14.02 9.48 -11.48
C LYS A 200 15.54 9.70 -11.39
N ARG A 201 16.30 9.28 -12.41
CA ARG A 201 17.70 9.69 -12.55
C ARG A 201 17.79 11.17 -12.90
N GLU A 202 16.75 11.70 -13.55
CA GLU A 202 16.62 13.12 -13.79
C GLU A 202 16.21 13.83 -12.48
N HIS A 203 17.11 14.69 -12.02
CA HIS A 203 16.92 15.39 -10.77
C HIS A 203 15.65 16.24 -10.78
N GLY A 204 14.72 15.95 -9.86
CA GLY A 204 13.51 16.76 -9.69
C GLY A 204 12.27 16.27 -10.43
N ARG A 205 12.40 15.27 -11.29
CA ARG A 205 11.31 14.79 -12.14
C ARG A 205 10.50 13.70 -11.46
N LEU A 206 9.17 13.74 -11.64
CA LEU A 206 8.21 12.77 -11.09
C LEU A 206 8.35 12.52 -9.57
N ARG A 207 8.68 13.57 -8.80
CA ARG A 207 8.89 13.49 -7.34
C ARG A 207 7.61 13.14 -6.56
N GLN A 208 6.44 13.47 -7.10
CA GLN A 208 5.16 13.21 -6.42
C GLN A 208 4.64 11.78 -6.66
N PHE A 209 5.34 10.99 -7.48
CA PHE A 209 5.00 9.62 -7.79
C PHE A 209 5.93 8.63 -7.10
N ASN A 210 5.39 7.52 -6.64
CA ASN A 210 6.12 6.25 -6.64
C ASN A 210 6.00 5.63 -8.03
N LEU A 211 7.08 5.06 -8.57
CA LEU A 211 7.09 4.40 -9.88
C LEU A 211 7.16 2.89 -9.70
N SER A 212 6.36 2.12 -10.45
CA SER A 212 6.44 0.66 -10.47
C SER A 212 6.19 0.09 -11.85
N LEU A 213 6.92 -0.97 -12.19
CA LEU A 213 6.70 -1.72 -13.42
C LEU A 213 5.66 -2.82 -13.22
N LEU A 214 4.77 -2.96 -14.18
CA LEU A 214 3.91 -4.12 -14.34
C LEU A 214 4.70 -5.20 -15.06
N ILE A 215 5.07 -6.23 -14.32
CA ILE A 215 5.89 -7.34 -14.78
C ILE A 215 5.00 -8.56 -14.99
N THR A 216 5.13 -9.15 -16.17
CA THR A 216 4.40 -10.36 -16.57
C THR A 216 5.24 -11.61 -16.36
N GLU A 217 4.58 -12.76 -16.23
CA GLU A 217 5.23 -14.07 -16.19
C GLU A 217 6.03 -14.33 -17.48
N ASP A 218 5.50 -13.93 -18.64
CA ASP A 218 6.20 -14.03 -19.92
C ASP A 218 7.53 -13.28 -19.93
N PHE A 219 7.59 -12.10 -19.30
CA PHE A 219 8.84 -11.35 -19.18
C PHE A 219 9.83 -12.06 -18.26
N MET A 220 9.36 -12.56 -17.11
CA MET A 220 10.20 -13.29 -16.16
C MET A 220 10.78 -14.56 -16.79
N GLU A 221 9.99 -15.29 -17.57
CA GLU A 221 10.45 -16.47 -18.29
C GLU A 221 11.47 -16.09 -19.38
N ALA A 222 11.23 -15.00 -20.11
CA ALA A 222 12.18 -14.49 -21.09
C ALA A 222 13.52 -14.09 -20.44
N VAL A 223 13.51 -13.53 -19.21
CA VAL A 223 14.73 -13.22 -18.45
C VAL A 223 15.50 -14.50 -18.09
N LYS A 224 14.79 -15.53 -17.59
CA LYS A 224 15.38 -16.83 -17.22
C LYS A 224 16.03 -17.51 -18.43
N GLN A 225 15.36 -17.48 -19.57
CA GLN A 225 15.81 -18.11 -20.82
C GLN A 225 16.79 -17.26 -21.63
N ASP A 226 17.09 -16.02 -21.22
CA ASP A 226 17.83 -15.04 -22.01
C ASP A 226 17.24 -14.83 -23.43
N ALA A 227 15.91 -14.87 -23.50
CA ALA A 227 15.15 -14.69 -24.73
C ALA A 227 15.05 -13.21 -25.11
N ASP A 228 14.61 -12.97 -26.34
CA ASP A 228 14.34 -11.62 -26.82
C ASP A 228 12.99 -11.12 -26.29
N TRP A 229 12.98 -9.89 -25.80
CA TRP A 229 11.81 -9.12 -25.41
C TRP A 229 11.50 -8.06 -26.46
N ARG A 230 10.21 -7.91 -26.80
CA ARG A 230 9.76 -7.04 -27.90
C ARG A 230 8.82 -5.94 -27.38
N PRO A 231 9.30 -4.78 -26.95
CA PRO A 231 8.42 -3.67 -26.60
C PRO A 231 7.50 -3.30 -27.78
N ALA A 232 6.20 -3.21 -27.51
CA ALA A 232 5.18 -3.07 -28.53
C ALA A 232 3.98 -2.26 -28.06
N PHE A 233 3.28 -1.62 -28.99
CA PHE A 233 2.11 -0.78 -28.72
C PHE A 233 0.96 -1.07 -29.71
N PRO A 234 -0.32 -1.01 -29.31
CA PRO A 234 -1.46 -1.28 -30.17
C PRO A 234 -1.47 -0.58 -31.53
N LEU A 235 -2.01 -1.27 -32.53
CA LEU A 235 -2.21 -0.78 -33.89
C LEU A 235 -3.68 -0.44 -34.16
N THR A 236 -3.88 0.69 -34.82
CA THR A 236 -5.13 1.05 -35.49
C THR A 236 -5.18 0.51 -36.92
N ARG A 237 -6.38 0.45 -37.51
CA ARG A 237 -6.55 0.04 -38.92
C ARG A 237 -5.83 0.97 -39.89
N ASP A 238 -5.95 2.27 -39.67
CA ASP A 238 -5.31 3.29 -40.52
C ASP A 238 -3.78 3.15 -40.54
N GLU A 239 -3.17 2.80 -39.40
CA GLU A 239 -1.71 2.57 -39.32
C GLU A 239 -1.26 1.32 -40.07
N VAL A 240 -2.08 0.26 -40.07
CA VAL A 240 -1.79 -0.96 -40.84
C VAL A 240 -1.88 -0.67 -42.34
N GLU A 241 -2.93 0.01 -42.78
CA GLU A 241 -3.13 0.37 -44.19
C GLU A 241 -2.08 1.35 -44.71
N ALA A 242 -1.78 2.41 -43.95
CA ALA A 242 -0.78 3.41 -44.34
C ALA A 242 0.66 2.89 -44.22
N GLY A 243 0.93 1.99 -43.25
CA GLY A 243 2.26 1.47 -42.96
C GLY A 243 2.64 0.20 -43.72
N GLY A 244 1.69 -0.47 -44.39
CA GLY A 244 1.92 -1.75 -45.04
C GLY A 244 2.32 -2.86 -44.06
N ILE A 245 1.77 -2.84 -42.83
CA ILE A 245 2.13 -3.77 -41.76
C ILE A 245 1.48 -5.12 -41.99
N ASP A 246 2.28 -6.20 -42.01
CA ASP A 246 1.74 -7.57 -42.04
C ASP A 246 1.39 -8.03 -40.63
N LEU A 247 0.09 -8.20 -40.36
CA LEU A 247 -0.42 -8.66 -39.06
C LEU A 247 0.00 -10.10 -38.70
N ASN A 248 0.50 -10.87 -39.67
CA ASN A 248 0.97 -12.23 -39.48
C ASN A 248 2.49 -12.32 -39.29
N ASP A 249 3.23 -11.22 -39.48
CA ASP A 249 4.68 -11.18 -39.28
C ASP A 249 5.00 -10.99 -37.79
N PRO A 250 5.52 -12.01 -37.08
CA PRO A 250 5.82 -11.91 -35.66
C PRO A 250 6.94 -10.92 -35.34
N GLU A 251 7.79 -10.56 -36.32
CA GLU A 251 8.82 -9.52 -36.16
C GLU A 251 8.21 -8.11 -36.14
N GLN A 252 7.03 -7.92 -36.76
CA GLN A 252 6.33 -6.64 -36.82
C GLN A 252 5.21 -6.53 -35.80
N VAL A 253 4.52 -7.62 -35.49
CA VAL A 253 3.30 -7.62 -34.69
C VAL A 253 3.32 -8.71 -33.63
N VAL A 254 2.93 -8.35 -32.41
CA VAL A 254 2.66 -9.27 -31.31
C VAL A 254 1.23 -9.09 -30.81
N TRP A 255 0.54 -10.20 -30.54
CA TRP A 255 -0.83 -10.20 -30.03
C TRP A 255 -0.84 -10.24 -28.50
N ARG A 256 -1.40 -9.22 -27.85
CA ARG A 256 -1.36 -9.06 -26.38
C ARG A 256 -2.73 -8.79 -25.78
N HIS A 257 -2.87 -9.14 -24.50
CA HIS A 257 -3.96 -8.58 -23.71
C HIS A 257 -3.70 -7.09 -23.51
N TRP A 258 -4.75 -6.28 -23.71
CA TRP A 258 -4.67 -4.83 -23.56
C TRP A 258 -5.94 -4.31 -22.88
N PRO A 259 -5.84 -3.33 -21.96
CA PRO A 259 -6.97 -2.87 -21.17
C PRO A 259 -8.05 -2.13 -21.99
N VAL A 260 -7.69 -1.58 -23.15
CA VAL A 260 -8.60 -0.81 -24.01
C VAL A 260 -8.60 -1.41 -25.42
N LYS A 261 -9.77 -1.78 -25.94
CA LYS A 261 -9.86 -2.41 -27.28
C LYS A 261 -10.45 -1.47 -28.34
N ASP A 262 -11.15 -0.42 -27.89
CA ASP A 262 -11.81 0.54 -28.77
C ASP A 262 -10.80 1.19 -29.72
N GLY A 263 -11.03 1.07 -31.04
CA GLY A 263 -10.18 1.67 -32.07
C GLY A 263 -8.95 0.85 -32.47
N TYR A 264 -8.66 -0.25 -31.79
CA TYR A 264 -7.55 -1.14 -32.14
C TYR A 264 -8.00 -2.42 -32.82
N ILE A 265 -7.06 -3.09 -33.49
CA ILE A 265 -7.31 -4.36 -34.18
C ILE A 265 -7.28 -5.49 -33.15
N THR A 266 -8.37 -6.27 -33.07
CA THR A 266 -8.51 -7.43 -32.19
C THR A 266 -8.64 -8.74 -32.97
N ASN A 267 -8.13 -9.83 -32.42
CA ASN A 267 -8.35 -11.18 -32.95
C ASN A 267 -9.54 -11.88 -32.26
N ASP A 268 -9.86 -13.11 -32.70
CA ASP A 268 -10.98 -13.91 -32.18
C ASP A 268 -10.83 -14.29 -30.70
N THR A 269 -9.61 -14.32 -30.17
CA THR A 269 -9.31 -14.54 -28.74
C THR A 269 -9.39 -13.24 -27.92
N GLY A 270 -9.72 -12.12 -28.55
CA GLY A 270 -9.84 -10.82 -27.91
C GLY A 270 -8.51 -10.14 -27.55
N LYS A 271 -7.38 -10.61 -28.09
CA LYS A 271 -6.06 -9.95 -28.00
C LYS A 271 -5.96 -8.82 -29.02
N VAL A 272 -5.18 -7.80 -28.70
CA VAL A 272 -4.92 -6.63 -29.55
C VAL A 272 -3.62 -6.83 -30.33
N ALA A 273 -3.60 -6.47 -31.61
CA ALA A 273 -2.39 -6.43 -32.42
C ALA A 273 -1.53 -5.24 -32.01
N CYS A 274 -0.30 -5.50 -31.56
CA CYS A 274 0.64 -4.47 -31.15
C CYS A 274 1.87 -4.47 -32.06
N ARG A 275 2.22 -3.31 -32.61
CA ARG A 275 3.44 -3.09 -33.38
C ARG A 275 4.67 -3.23 -32.50
N VAL A 276 5.62 -4.05 -32.94
CA VAL A 276 6.96 -4.16 -32.34
C VAL A 276 7.79 -2.95 -32.74
N TYR A 277 8.38 -2.27 -31.76
CA TYR A 277 9.25 -1.11 -31.99
C TYR A 277 10.74 -1.49 -32.06
N ARG A 278 11.11 -2.52 -31.30
CA ARG A 278 12.47 -3.09 -31.26
C ARG A 278 12.46 -4.46 -30.60
N ALA A 279 13.51 -5.23 -30.83
CA ALA A 279 13.86 -6.39 -30.03
C ALA A 279 15.09 -6.07 -29.16
N LEU A 280 15.11 -6.55 -27.92
CA LEU A 280 16.26 -6.51 -27.02
C LEU A 280 16.26 -7.75 -26.13
N LYS A 281 17.41 -8.14 -25.58
CA LYS A 281 17.46 -9.22 -24.59
C LYS A 281 16.65 -8.85 -23.35
N ALA A 282 15.80 -9.77 -22.88
CA ALA A 282 15.02 -9.58 -21.66
C ALA A 282 15.93 -9.34 -20.45
N ARG A 283 17.04 -10.08 -20.36
CA ARG A 283 18.06 -9.91 -19.32
C ARG A 283 18.66 -8.51 -19.31
N ARG A 284 18.90 -7.90 -20.48
CA ARG A 284 19.40 -6.52 -20.55
C ARG A 284 18.40 -5.51 -19.95
N LEU A 285 17.10 -5.74 -20.15
CA LEU A 285 16.08 -4.90 -19.53
C LEU A 285 16.02 -5.14 -18.02
N TRP A 286 16.09 -6.40 -17.59
CA TRP A 286 16.16 -6.80 -16.18
C TRP A 286 17.34 -6.16 -15.44
N ASP A 287 18.55 -6.27 -15.98
CA ASP A 287 19.76 -5.70 -15.38
C ASP A 287 19.62 -4.19 -15.18
N MET A 288 18.98 -3.51 -16.12
CA MET A 288 18.73 -2.07 -16.01
C MET A 288 17.70 -1.73 -14.94
N ILE A 289 16.65 -2.56 -14.77
CA ILE A 289 15.70 -2.42 -13.67
C ILE A 289 16.45 -2.57 -12.35
N MET A 290 17.18 -3.67 -12.17
CA MET A 290 17.90 -3.95 -10.92
C MET A 290 18.96 -2.90 -10.61
N ALA A 291 19.73 -2.44 -11.60
CA ALA A 291 20.69 -1.35 -11.40
C ALA A 291 19.99 -0.04 -10.99
N SER A 292 18.87 0.30 -11.65
CA SER A 292 18.11 1.50 -11.27
C SER A 292 17.55 1.42 -9.86
N THR A 293 16.98 0.29 -9.47
CA THR A 293 16.46 0.08 -8.12
C THR A 293 17.58 0.09 -7.08
N TYR A 294 18.76 -0.46 -7.40
CA TYR A 294 19.92 -0.43 -6.49
C TYR A 294 20.44 1.00 -6.22
N ASP A 295 20.43 1.84 -7.26
CA ASP A 295 20.95 3.21 -7.18
C ASP A 295 19.91 4.23 -6.69
N PHE A 296 18.63 4.05 -7.07
CA PHE A 296 17.55 5.03 -6.92
C PHE A 296 16.26 4.45 -6.29
N ALA A 297 16.30 3.26 -5.68
CA ALA A 297 15.16 2.54 -5.05
C ALA A 297 13.91 2.35 -5.92
N GLU A 298 14.00 2.71 -7.20
CA GLU A 298 12.89 2.73 -8.16
C GLU A 298 13.36 2.37 -9.58
N PRO A 299 12.47 1.79 -10.40
CA PRO A 299 11.07 1.49 -10.10
C PRO A 299 10.90 0.29 -9.15
N GLY A 300 9.78 0.28 -8.42
CA GLY A 300 9.25 -0.90 -7.76
C GLY A 300 8.77 -1.95 -8.76
N PHE A 301 8.41 -3.12 -8.26
CA PHE A 301 8.08 -4.29 -9.07
C PHE A 301 6.71 -4.84 -8.68
N ILE A 302 5.79 -4.96 -9.66
CA ILE A 302 4.45 -5.52 -9.48
C ILE A 302 4.28 -6.71 -10.43
N LEU A 303 4.03 -7.90 -9.89
CA LEU A 303 3.72 -9.10 -10.68
C LEU A 303 2.25 -9.08 -11.06
N ILE A 304 1.95 -8.42 -12.18
CA ILE A 304 0.58 -8.08 -12.54
C ILE A 304 -0.26 -9.31 -12.87
N ASP A 305 0.37 -10.35 -13.42
CA ASP A 305 -0.29 -11.63 -13.66
C ASP A 305 -0.63 -12.32 -12.33
N LYS A 306 0.29 -12.32 -11.36
CA LYS A 306 0.03 -12.88 -10.04
C LYS A 306 -1.08 -12.13 -9.30
N VAL A 307 -1.11 -10.81 -9.41
CA VAL A 307 -2.20 -9.97 -8.90
C VAL A 307 -3.54 -10.40 -9.49
N ASN A 308 -3.66 -10.52 -10.82
CA ASN A 308 -4.91 -10.88 -11.48
C ASN A 308 -5.31 -12.35 -11.28
N GLN A 309 -4.33 -13.28 -11.25
CA GLN A 309 -4.58 -14.69 -10.95
C GLN A 309 -5.23 -14.88 -9.58
N MET A 310 -4.78 -14.10 -8.58
CA MET A 310 -5.26 -14.16 -7.20
C MET A 310 -6.40 -13.18 -6.90
N ASN A 311 -6.82 -12.35 -7.87
CA ASN A 311 -7.93 -11.42 -7.70
C ASN A 311 -9.25 -12.18 -7.55
N ASN A 312 -10.00 -11.92 -6.49
CA ASN A 312 -11.29 -12.56 -6.26
C ASN A 312 -12.35 -12.16 -7.31
N ASN A 313 -12.19 -11.00 -7.94
CA ASN A 313 -13.09 -10.48 -8.96
C ASN A 313 -12.55 -10.69 -10.39
N TRP A 314 -11.65 -11.66 -10.60
CA TRP A 314 -11.03 -12.00 -11.88
C TRP A 314 -12.01 -12.13 -13.07
N PHE A 315 -13.29 -12.38 -12.82
CA PHE A 315 -14.33 -12.57 -13.83
C PHE A 315 -14.93 -11.27 -14.38
N CYS A 316 -14.75 -10.13 -13.72
CA CYS A 316 -15.39 -8.87 -14.10
C CYS A 316 -14.46 -7.66 -14.19
N GLU A 317 -13.18 -7.83 -13.89
CA GLU A 317 -12.20 -6.75 -13.90
C GLU A 317 -10.79 -7.25 -14.19
N ASP A 318 -9.96 -6.32 -14.67
CA ASP A 318 -8.54 -6.49 -14.89
C ASP A 318 -7.81 -5.39 -14.11
N ILE A 319 -6.85 -5.78 -13.30
CA ILE A 319 -6.06 -4.87 -12.47
C ILE A 319 -4.78 -4.54 -13.21
N ARG A 320 -4.51 -3.24 -13.38
CA ARG A 320 -3.27 -2.75 -13.97
C ARG A 320 -2.65 -1.56 -13.24
N ALA A 321 -3.18 -1.19 -12.08
CA ALA A 321 -2.62 -0.14 -11.24
C ALA A 321 -2.80 -0.47 -9.76
N THR A 322 -1.99 0.17 -8.92
CA THR A 322 -2.13 0.11 -7.47
C THR A 322 -2.28 1.52 -6.92
N ASN A 323 -2.80 1.64 -5.71
CA ASN A 323 -2.67 2.87 -4.93
C ASN A 323 -1.17 3.22 -4.65
N PRO A 324 -0.87 4.40 -4.08
CA PRO A 324 0.49 4.88 -3.85
C PRO A 324 1.47 3.91 -3.18
N CYS A 325 1.02 3.09 -2.23
CA CYS A 325 1.92 2.22 -1.46
C CYS A 325 1.93 0.75 -1.95
N GLY A 326 1.20 0.42 -3.02
CA GLY A 326 1.23 -0.91 -3.66
C GLY A 326 0.40 -2.01 -2.99
N GLU A 327 -0.19 -1.74 -1.82
CA GLU A 327 -0.95 -2.71 -1.03
C GLU A 327 -2.39 -2.94 -1.55
N GLN A 328 -2.90 -2.02 -2.38
CA GLN A 328 -4.19 -2.10 -3.05
C GLN A 328 -4.02 -2.04 -4.57
N PRO A 329 -3.80 -3.18 -5.24
CA PRO A 329 -4.07 -3.34 -6.65
C PRO A 329 -5.58 -3.20 -6.89
N LEU A 330 -5.97 -2.25 -7.73
CA LEU A 330 -7.37 -1.87 -7.90
C LEU A 330 -7.72 -1.74 -9.40
N PRO A 331 -8.97 -2.06 -9.77
CA PRO A 331 -9.45 -1.82 -11.13
C PRO A 331 -9.56 -0.30 -11.41
N PRO A 332 -9.82 0.11 -12.66
CA PRO A 332 -10.17 1.49 -12.97
C PRO A 332 -11.27 2.03 -12.05
N TYR A 333 -11.08 3.25 -11.52
CA TYR A 333 -11.92 3.87 -10.48
C TYR A 333 -12.01 3.11 -9.14
N GLY A 334 -11.31 1.99 -8.99
CA GLY A 334 -11.33 1.20 -7.78
C GLY A 334 -10.90 2.02 -6.57
N SER A 335 -11.53 1.75 -5.43
CA SER A 335 -11.20 2.39 -4.17
C SER A 335 -11.30 1.39 -3.02
N CYS A 336 -10.53 1.64 -1.97
CA CYS A 336 -10.46 0.76 -0.82
C CYS A 336 -10.23 1.54 0.47
N LEU A 337 -11.04 1.20 1.48
CA LEU A 337 -10.80 1.59 2.86
C LEU A 337 -9.86 0.59 3.54
N LEU A 338 -9.08 1.06 4.52
CA LEU A 338 -8.05 0.27 5.18
C LEU A 338 -8.25 0.24 6.70
N GLY A 339 -7.69 -0.77 7.34
CA GLY A 339 -7.63 -0.89 8.79
C GLY A 339 -6.52 -1.82 9.21
N SER A 340 -6.01 -1.68 10.44
CA SER A 340 -4.98 -2.58 10.96
C SER A 340 -5.28 -3.00 12.39
N VAL A 341 -5.11 -4.29 12.67
CA VAL A 341 -5.16 -4.83 14.04
C VAL A 341 -3.76 -4.75 14.66
N ASN A 342 -3.62 -4.10 15.81
CA ASN A 342 -2.36 -4.02 16.54
C ASN A 342 -2.07 -5.34 17.27
N LEU A 343 -1.14 -6.13 16.73
CA LEU A 343 -0.82 -7.47 17.25
C LEU A 343 -0.28 -7.47 18.69
N THR A 344 0.34 -6.36 19.14
CA THR A 344 0.95 -6.31 20.47
C THR A 344 -0.08 -6.38 21.60
N LYS A 345 -1.36 -6.11 21.32
CA LYS A 345 -2.46 -6.19 22.28
C LYS A 345 -2.90 -7.62 22.63
N PHE A 346 -2.38 -8.61 21.92
CA PHE A 346 -2.75 -10.02 22.08
C PHE A 346 -1.61 -10.89 22.63
N VAL A 347 -0.47 -10.29 23.02
CA VAL A 347 0.62 -11.05 23.63
C VAL A 347 0.40 -11.17 25.13
N VAL A 348 0.29 -12.40 25.61
CA VAL A 348 0.15 -12.74 27.03
C VAL A 348 1.49 -13.20 27.58
N ASP A 349 1.85 -12.75 28.78
CA ASP A 349 3.11 -13.03 29.47
C ASP A 349 4.37 -12.68 28.62
N PRO A 350 4.45 -11.46 28.04
CA PRO A 350 5.50 -11.10 27.08
C PRO A 350 6.90 -11.19 27.70
N PHE A 351 7.89 -11.52 26.86
CA PHE A 351 9.31 -11.67 27.22
C PHE A 351 9.62 -12.82 28.18
N THR A 352 8.65 -13.65 28.52
CA THR A 352 8.85 -14.84 29.37
C THR A 352 8.91 -16.12 28.53
N GLU A 353 9.27 -17.25 29.13
CA GLU A 353 9.16 -18.57 28.49
C GLU A 353 7.70 -19.04 28.27
N HIS A 354 6.73 -18.35 28.88
CA HIS A 354 5.29 -18.63 28.72
C HIS A 354 4.59 -17.66 27.77
N ALA A 355 5.36 -16.80 27.09
CA ALA A 355 4.85 -15.82 26.14
C ALA A 355 4.04 -16.53 25.04
N ARG A 356 2.80 -16.08 24.84
CA ARG A 356 1.88 -16.66 23.85
C ARG A 356 0.94 -15.61 23.26
N PHE A 357 0.32 -15.94 22.14
CA PHE A 357 -0.65 -15.08 21.46
C PHE A 357 -2.10 -15.50 21.78
N ASP A 358 -2.95 -14.53 22.11
CA ASP A 358 -4.39 -14.71 22.38
C ASP A 358 -5.20 -14.73 21.08
N TRP A 359 -5.30 -15.93 20.50
CA TRP A 359 -6.00 -16.16 19.24
C TRP A 359 -7.51 -15.91 19.32
N ASP A 360 -8.13 -16.16 20.46
CA ASP A 360 -9.58 -15.99 20.63
C ASP A 360 -9.96 -14.51 20.64
N GLU A 361 -9.21 -13.70 21.39
CA GLU A 361 -9.45 -12.27 21.40
C GLU A 361 -9.08 -11.62 20.06
N PHE A 362 -8.01 -12.07 19.41
CA PHE A 362 -7.63 -11.63 18.06
C PHE A 362 -8.77 -11.85 17.06
N ARG A 363 -9.31 -13.07 16.99
CA ARG A 363 -10.47 -13.37 16.11
C ARG A 363 -11.68 -12.50 16.44
N LYS A 364 -11.98 -12.29 17.73
CA LYS A 364 -13.10 -11.44 18.13
C LYS A 364 -12.92 -9.99 17.68
N VAL A 365 -11.70 -9.43 17.81
CA VAL A 365 -11.39 -8.07 17.33
C VAL A 365 -11.50 -7.99 15.81
N VAL A 366 -10.94 -8.95 15.07
CA VAL A 366 -11.07 -9.05 13.61
C VAL A 366 -12.55 -9.09 13.19
N GLY A 367 -13.37 -9.87 13.90
CA GLY A 367 -14.78 -10.02 13.60
C GLY A 367 -15.54 -8.70 13.71
N VAL A 368 -15.41 -8.02 14.86
CA VAL A 368 -16.05 -6.70 15.10
C VAL A 368 -15.49 -5.64 14.14
N PHE A 369 -14.19 -5.68 13.86
CA PHE A 369 -13.55 -4.71 12.97
C PHE A 369 -13.96 -4.89 11.52
N THR A 370 -14.26 -6.11 11.07
CA THR A 370 -14.77 -6.37 9.73
C THR A 370 -16.11 -5.64 9.51
N ARG A 371 -17.00 -5.64 10.51
CA ARG A 371 -18.25 -4.88 10.44
C ARG A 371 -18.02 -3.36 10.46
N MET A 372 -17.09 -2.87 11.27
CA MET A 372 -16.72 -1.44 11.25
C MET A 372 -16.30 -1.00 9.85
N LEU A 373 -15.44 -1.78 9.20
CA LEU A 373 -14.94 -1.51 7.85
C LEU A 373 -16.06 -1.61 6.79
N ASP A 374 -16.99 -2.55 6.90
CA ASP A 374 -18.21 -2.58 6.06
C ASP A 374 -19.05 -1.30 6.22
N ASN A 375 -19.18 -0.77 7.44
CA ASN A 375 -19.95 0.46 7.68
C ASN A 375 -19.26 1.72 7.11
N VAL A 376 -17.93 1.72 6.99
CA VAL A 376 -17.20 2.85 6.38
C VAL A 376 -17.60 3.06 4.92
N VAL A 377 -18.02 2.00 4.20
CA VAL A 377 -18.50 2.08 2.82
C VAL A 377 -19.64 3.11 2.69
N GLU A 378 -20.53 3.16 3.68
CA GLU A 378 -21.71 4.03 3.69
C GLU A 378 -21.37 5.51 3.92
N ILE A 379 -20.18 5.80 4.48
CA ILE A 379 -19.70 7.16 4.77
C ILE A 379 -18.40 7.49 4.03
N ASN A 380 -18.19 6.90 2.86
CA ASN A 380 -16.93 6.97 2.09
C ASN A 380 -16.49 8.41 1.75
N GLY A 381 -17.42 9.31 1.42
CA GLY A 381 -17.11 10.70 1.06
C GLY A 381 -16.22 10.86 -0.19
N LEU A 382 -16.18 9.88 -1.11
CA LEU A 382 -15.42 9.94 -2.35
C LEU A 382 -15.96 11.04 -3.28
N PRO A 383 -15.12 11.78 -4.02
CA PRO A 383 -15.58 12.89 -4.84
C PRO A 383 -16.12 12.46 -6.21
N LEU A 384 -15.68 11.31 -6.75
CA LEU A 384 -16.03 10.85 -8.09
C LEU A 384 -17.11 9.76 -8.05
N GLU A 385 -18.08 9.84 -8.97
CA GLU A 385 -19.17 8.86 -9.08
C GLU A 385 -18.64 7.45 -9.37
N GLY A 386 -17.75 7.28 -10.35
CA GLY A 386 -17.17 5.97 -10.66
C GLY A 386 -16.46 5.31 -9.47
N GLN A 387 -15.82 6.10 -8.59
CA GLN A 387 -15.20 5.56 -7.36
C GLN A 387 -16.24 5.14 -6.33
N ARG A 388 -17.37 5.87 -6.23
CA ARG A 388 -18.50 5.51 -5.37
C ARG A 388 -19.19 4.25 -5.86
N ASP A 389 -19.38 4.12 -7.17
CA ASP A 389 -20.01 2.93 -7.76
C ASP A 389 -19.16 1.69 -7.47
N GLU A 390 -17.84 1.76 -7.67
CA GLU A 390 -16.92 0.66 -7.39
C GLU A 390 -16.97 0.22 -5.92
N ILE A 391 -16.93 1.16 -4.97
CA ILE A 391 -16.95 0.81 -3.55
C ILE A 391 -18.32 0.29 -3.08
N LEU A 392 -19.42 0.82 -3.60
CA LEU A 392 -20.77 0.39 -3.23
C LEU A 392 -21.11 -0.98 -3.85
N ARG A 393 -20.68 -1.22 -5.09
CA ARG A 393 -20.95 -2.46 -5.85
C ARG A 393 -20.11 -3.63 -5.36
N LYS A 394 -18.85 -3.40 -4.98
CA LYS A 394 -17.87 -4.47 -4.64
C LYS A 394 -17.49 -4.51 -3.15
N ARG A 395 -17.72 -3.42 -2.42
CA ARG A 395 -17.52 -3.28 -0.96
C ARG A 395 -16.13 -3.69 -0.48
N ARG A 396 -15.10 -3.45 -1.30
CA ARG A 396 -13.70 -3.81 -1.00
C ARG A 396 -13.22 -3.09 0.26
N HIS A 397 -12.55 -3.84 1.12
CA HIS A 397 -11.73 -3.27 2.18
C HIS A 397 -10.43 -4.05 2.34
N GLY A 398 -9.45 -3.42 2.99
CA GLY A 398 -8.15 -4.00 3.27
C GLY A 398 -7.84 -3.94 4.75
N MET A 399 -8.22 -4.99 5.47
CA MET A 399 -7.79 -5.20 6.84
C MET A 399 -6.44 -5.90 6.85
N GLY A 400 -5.49 -5.30 7.56
CA GLY A 400 -4.20 -5.91 7.85
C GLY A 400 -3.93 -5.88 9.33
N PHE A 401 -2.65 -5.89 9.65
CA PHE A 401 -2.16 -5.79 11.00
C PHE A 401 -0.88 -4.98 11.04
N LEU A 402 -0.58 -4.45 12.23
CA LEU A 402 0.68 -3.79 12.54
C LEU A 402 1.30 -4.40 13.80
N GLY A 403 2.56 -4.05 14.06
CA GLY A 403 3.28 -4.51 15.24
C GLY A 403 3.78 -5.94 15.12
N LEU A 404 3.97 -6.48 13.91
CA LEU A 404 4.48 -7.85 13.74
C LEU A 404 5.87 -8.00 14.37
N GLY A 405 6.82 -7.15 14.00
CA GLY A 405 8.17 -7.13 14.59
C GLY A 405 8.13 -7.00 16.11
N SER A 406 7.37 -6.04 16.63
CA SER A 406 7.18 -5.88 18.09
C SER A 406 6.64 -7.14 18.75
N THR A 407 5.64 -7.78 18.14
CA THR A 407 4.99 -8.98 18.66
C THR A 407 5.95 -10.17 18.67
N LEU A 408 6.74 -10.34 17.61
CA LEU A 408 7.77 -11.38 17.53
C LEU A 408 8.81 -11.19 18.65
N THR A 409 9.31 -9.98 18.87
CA THR A 409 10.21 -9.67 20.00
C THR A 409 9.55 -9.99 21.35
N MET A 410 8.29 -9.62 21.55
CA MET A 410 7.54 -9.92 22.77
C MET A 410 7.31 -11.42 22.99
N LEU A 411 7.26 -12.22 21.91
CA LEU A 411 7.20 -13.68 21.94
C LEU A 411 8.58 -14.35 21.98
N ARG A 412 9.67 -13.57 22.09
CA ARG A 412 11.07 -14.03 22.07
C ARG A 412 11.48 -14.74 20.77
N MET A 413 10.83 -14.41 19.65
CA MET A 413 11.16 -14.89 18.32
C MET A 413 12.09 -13.90 17.61
N LYS A 414 13.00 -14.40 16.78
CA LYS A 414 13.83 -13.56 15.90
C LYS A 414 13.11 -13.35 14.57
N TYR A 415 13.01 -12.09 14.14
CA TYR A 415 12.38 -11.76 12.88
C TYR A 415 13.13 -12.43 11.71
N GLY A 416 12.43 -13.10 10.80
CA GLY A 416 13.02 -13.85 9.68
C GLY A 416 13.37 -15.31 10.02
N ALA A 417 13.40 -15.70 11.30
CA ALA A 417 13.62 -17.09 11.69
C ALA A 417 12.41 -17.99 11.39
N PRO A 418 12.57 -19.32 11.22
CA PRO A 418 11.50 -20.22 10.80
C PRO A 418 10.22 -20.16 11.64
N ASP A 419 10.33 -20.03 12.96
CA ASP A 419 9.20 -19.89 13.89
C ASP A 419 8.45 -18.56 13.71
N SER A 420 9.17 -17.47 13.43
CA SER A 420 8.57 -16.18 13.09
C SER A 420 7.83 -16.21 11.76
N LEU A 421 8.31 -16.98 10.77
CA LEU A 421 7.62 -17.18 9.49
C LEU A 421 6.32 -17.97 9.67
N GLU A 422 6.35 -19.05 10.46
CA GLU A 422 5.16 -19.83 10.80
C GLU A 422 4.13 -18.98 11.55
N PHE A 423 4.57 -18.18 12.53
CA PHE A 423 3.70 -17.26 13.25
C PHE A 423 3.07 -16.22 12.31
N THR A 424 3.88 -15.61 11.44
CA THR A 424 3.41 -14.60 10.47
C THR A 424 2.34 -15.18 9.56
N GLU A 425 2.57 -16.37 9.00
CA GLU A 425 1.59 -17.06 8.16
C GLU A 425 0.30 -17.35 8.94
N ARG A 426 0.41 -17.84 10.19
CA ARG A 426 -0.75 -18.15 11.02
C ARG A 426 -1.57 -16.91 11.35
N VAL A 427 -0.96 -15.78 11.70
CA VAL A 427 -1.68 -14.52 11.97
C VAL A 427 -2.45 -14.07 10.74
N ALA A 428 -1.82 -14.08 9.56
CA ALA A 428 -2.46 -13.71 8.31
C ALA A 428 -3.63 -14.68 7.97
N ARG A 429 -3.44 -15.99 8.17
CA ARG A 429 -4.49 -17.00 7.97
C ARG A 429 -5.70 -16.79 8.88
N GLU A 430 -5.48 -16.61 10.18
CA GLU A 430 -6.57 -16.41 11.15
C GLU A 430 -7.34 -15.12 10.86
N LEU A 431 -6.66 -14.05 10.43
CA LEU A 431 -7.31 -12.82 9.97
C LEU A 431 -8.20 -13.07 8.76
N ALA A 432 -7.68 -13.77 7.74
CA ALA A 432 -8.42 -14.06 6.52
C ALA A 432 -9.63 -14.97 6.77
N LEU A 433 -9.45 -16.07 7.50
CA LEU A 433 -10.54 -17.03 7.78
C LEU A 433 -11.67 -16.37 8.58
N GLU A 434 -11.34 -15.60 9.63
CA GLU A 434 -12.34 -14.88 10.40
C GLU A 434 -13.03 -13.80 9.56
N GLY A 435 -12.28 -13.10 8.71
CA GLY A 435 -12.82 -12.17 7.72
C GLY A 435 -13.90 -12.78 6.84
N TRP A 436 -13.64 -13.93 6.23
CA TRP A 436 -14.61 -14.59 5.35
C TRP A 436 -15.82 -15.16 6.09
N ARG A 437 -15.65 -15.64 7.34
CA ARG A 437 -16.79 -15.98 8.19
C ARG A 437 -17.70 -14.78 8.40
N GLN A 438 -17.13 -13.61 8.73
CA GLN A 438 -17.90 -12.38 8.85
C GLN A 438 -18.49 -11.91 7.52
N ALA A 439 -17.82 -12.17 6.39
CA ALA A 439 -18.36 -11.85 5.07
C ALA A 439 -19.70 -12.56 4.82
N LEU A 440 -19.79 -13.84 5.20
CA LEU A 440 -21.01 -14.63 5.10
C LEU A 440 -22.08 -14.16 6.09
N GLU A 441 -21.73 -13.97 7.36
CA GLU A 441 -22.69 -13.56 8.38
C GLU A 441 -23.27 -12.16 8.11
N LEU A 442 -22.44 -11.22 7.67
CA LEU A 442 -22.91 -9.91 7.23
C LEU A 442 -23.74 -10.00 5.94
N ALA A 443 -23.44 -10.93 5.03
CA ALA A 443 -24.27 -11.13 3.85
C ALA A 443 -25.67 -11.65 4.22
N LYS A 444 -25.75 -12.61 5.16
CA LYS A 444 -27.02 -13.10 5.70
C LYS A 444 -27.83 -11.99 6.39
N GLU A 445 -27.17 -11.07 7.09
CA GLU A 445 -27.84 -9.98 7.81
C GLU A 445 -28.19 -8.76 6.93
N LYS A 446 -27.25 -8.29 6.10
CA LYS A 446 -27.31 -7.02 5.38
C LYS A 446 -27.43 -7.18 3.85
N GLY A 447 -27.42 -8.41 3.34
CA GLY A 447 -27.29 -8.74 1.93
C GLY A 447 -25.82 -8.80 1.48
N PRO A 448 -25.50 -9.58 0.43
CA PRO A 448 -24.15 -9.64 -0.12
C PRO A 448 -23.76 -8.31 -0.81
N ALA A 449 -22.50 -8.17 -1.24
CA ALA A 449 -22.12 -7.10 -2.14
C ALA A 449 -22.96 -7.22 -3.44
N PRO A 450 -23.48 -6.12 -4.01
CA PRO A 450 -24.33 -6.18 -5.21
C PRO A 450 -23.79 -7.05 -6.34
N ILE A 451 -22.47 -7.02 -6.56
CA ILE A 451 -21.81 -7.82 -7.61
C ILE A 451 -21.97 -9.34 -7.45
N MET A 452 -22.29 -9.83 -6.25
CA MET A 452 -22.48 -11.26 -5.98
C MET A 452 -23.76 -11.80 -6.62
N ASP A 453 -24.77 -10.95 -6.80
CA ASP A 453 -26.06 -11.30 -7.38
C ASP A 453 -26.15 -11.00 -8.88
N GLU A 454 -25.22 -10.21 -9.40
CA GLU A 454 -25.11 -9.94 -10.83
C GLU A 454 -24.69 -11.19 -11.61
N GLU A 455 -25.26 -11.37 -12.82
CA GLU A 455 -24.91 -12.49 -13.69
C GLU A 455 -23.88 -12.11 -14.77
N PHE A 456 -22.88 -12.96 -14.92
CA PHE A 456 -21.82 -12.82 -15.91
C PHE A 456 -21.84 -13.99 -16.88
N ALA A 457 -21.59 -13.71 -18.16
CA ALA A 457 -21.47 -14.75 -19.17
C ALA A 457 -20.07 -15.39 -19.10
N VAL A 458 -20.02 -16.71 -19.16
CA VAL A 458 -18.79 -17.47 -19.36
C VAL A 458 -18.25 -17.15 -20.75
N THR A 459 -16.99 -16.70 -20.79
CA THR A 459 -16.28 -16.39 -22.04
C THR A 459 -15.20 -17.43 -22.32
N GLU A 460 -14.73 -17.50 -23.58
CA GLU A 460 -13.61 -18.38 -23.94
C GLU A 460 -12.37 -18.09 -23.08
N ALA A 461 -12.04 -16.80 -22.91
CA ALA A 461 -10.92 -16.37 -22.08
C ALA A 461 -11.04 -16.84 -20.61
N MET A 462 -12.26 -16.89 -20.06
CA MET A 462 -12.49 -17.42 -18.71
C MET A 462 -12.22 -18.92 -18.63
N LEU A 463 -12.63 -19.69 -19.64
CA LEU A 463 -12.40 -21.15 -19.69
C LEU A 463 -10.89 -21.47 -19.79
N ASP A 464 -10.13 -20.64 -20.49
CA ASP A 464 -8.67 -20.77 -20.61
C ASP A 464 -7.97 -20.52 -19.27
N ILE A 465 -8.30 -19.43 -18.56
CA ILE A 465 -7.63 -19.06 -17.30
C ILE A 465 -8.21 -19.81 -16.08
N ARG A 466 -9.40 -20.41 -16.20
CA ARG A 466 -10.05 -21.26 -15.18
C ARG A 466 -10.58 -22.55 -15.82
N PRO A 467 -9.69 -23.51 -16.13
CA PRO A 467 -10.08 -24.80 -16.72
C PRO A 467 -11.06 -25.60 -15.85
N ASP A 468 -11.15 -25.30 -14.56
CA ASP A 468 -12.13 -25.89 -13.64
C ASP A 468 -13.58 -25.60 -14.05
N LEU A 469 -13.87 -24.44 -14.66
CA LEU A 469 -15.20 -24.15 -15.21
C LEU A 469 -15.58 -25.17 -16.29
N LYS A 470 -14.64 -25.47 -17.20
CA LYS A 470 -14.84 -26.45 -18.26
C LYS A 470 -15.02 -27.86 -17.70
N ARG A 471 -14.23 -28.22 -16.67
CA ARG A 471 -14.37 -29.51 -15.97
C ARG A 471 -15.74 -29.67 -15.32
N ASP A 472 -16.28 -28.58 -14.79
CA ASP A 472 -17.62 -28.55 -14.18
C ASP A 472 -18.76 -28.45 -15.21
N GLY A 473 -18.44 -28.45 -16.51
CA GLY A 473 -19.40 -28.58 -17.62
C GLY A 473 -19.88 -27.26 -18.23
N PHE A 474 -19.35 -26.11 -17.80
CA PHE A 474 -19.73 -24.81 -18.34
C PHE A 474 -19.19 -24.56 -19.75
N LYS A 475 -19.97 -23.84 -20.55
CA LYS A 475 -19.70 -23.49 -21.95
C LYS A 475 -19.79 -21.98 -22.16
N VAL A 476 -19.19 -21.51 -23.25
CA VAL A 476 -19.29 -20.10 -23.65
C VAL A 476 -20.77 -19.71 -23.79
N GLY A 477 -21.14 -18.59 -23.17
CA GLY A 477 -22.50 -18.06 -23.16
C GLY A 477 -23.35 -18.50 -21.95
N ASP A 478 -22.94 -19.51 -21.19
CA ASP A 478 -23.59 -19.84 -19.92
C ASP A 478 -23.50 -18.64 -18.97
N ARG A 479 -24.55 -18.41 -18.16
CA ARG A 479 -24.61 -17.28 -17.22
C ARG A 479 -24.59 -17.81 -15.79
N LEU A 480 -23.72 -17.22 -14.98
CA LEU A 480 -23.59 -17.55 -13.56
C LEU A 480 -23.57 -16.28 -12.71
N PRO A 481 -24.12 -16.33 -11.48
CA PRO A 481 -24.04 -15.21 -10.57
C PRO A 481 -22.61 -15.01 -10.08
N GLY A 482 -22.23 -13.76 -9.79
CA GLY A 482 -20.89 -13.39 -9.34
C GLY A 482 -20.40 -14.17 -8.13
N ARG A 483 -21.30 -14.54 -7.19
CA ARG A 483 -20.97 -15.39 -6.03
C ARG A 483 -20.41 -16.76 -6.39
N VAL A 484 -20.82 -17.34 -7.54
CA VAL A 484 -20.30 -18.63 -8.00
C VAL A 484 -18.88 -18.45 -8.55
N PHE A 485 -18.64 -17.43 -9.38
CA PHE A 485 -17.30 -17.12 -9.87
C PHE A 485 -16.32 -16.76 -8.75
N HIS A 486 -16.79 -15.97 -7.78
CA HIS A 486 -16.02 -15.54 -6.62
C HIS A 486 -15.67 -16.72 -5.71
N ALA A 487 -16.67 -17.44 -5.18
CA ALA A 487 -16.42 -18.45 -4.15
C ALA A 487 -15.77 -19.73 -4.72
N ARG A 488 -16.19 -20.22 -5.89
CA ARG A 488 -15.74 -21.53 -6.41
C ARG A 488 -14.54 -21.45 -7.35
N TYR A 489 -14.40 -20.34 -8.08
CA TYR A 489 -13.43 -20.22 -9.19
C TYR A 489 -12.38 -19.13 -8.99
N SER A 490 -12.41 -18.37 -7.90
CA SER A 490 -11.24 -17.60 -7.46
C SER A 490 -10.16 -18.55 -6.94
N ARG A 491 -8.90 -18.33 -7.39
CA ARG A 491 -7.75 -19.09 -6.87
C ARG A 491 -7.51 -18.85 -5.39
N TYR A 492 -7.79 -17.63 -4.93
CA TYR A 492 -7.67 -17.31 -3.51
C TYR A 492 -8.77 -17.98 -2.68
N MET A 493 -10.03 -17.97 -3.12
CA MET A 493 -11.11 -18.64 -2.38
C MET A 493 -10.97 -20.17 -2.38
N GLN A 494 -10.35 -20.75 -3.42
CA GLN A 494 -9.98 -22.17 -3.41
C GLN A 494 -8.99 -22.51 -2.30
N GLN A 495 -8.03 -21.63 -2.00
CA GLN A 495 -7.14 -21.79 -0.85
C GLN A 495 -7.89 -21.68 0.49
N ILE A 496 -8.88 -20.78 0.60
CA ILE A 496 -9.77 -20.74 1.78
C ILE A 496 -10.54 -22.06 1.93
N ALA A 497 -10.99 -22.66 0.83
CA ALA A 497 -11.73 -23.92 0.83
C ALA A 497 -10.91 -25.13 1.30
N GLU A 498 -9.58 -25.07 1.22
CA GLU A 498 -8.70 -26.11 1.79
C GLU A 498 -8.83 -26.22 3.32
N HIS A 499 -9.22 -25.12 3.98
CA HIS A 499 -9.40 -25.05 5.43
C HIS A 499 -10.86 -25.00 5.86
N GLU A 500 -11.72 -24.30 5.11
CA GLU A 500 -13.11 -24.05 5.44
C GLU A 500 -14.02 -24.33 4.22
N PRO A 501 -14.12 -25.59 3.74
CA PRO A 501 -14.87 -25.92 2.53
C PRO A 501 -16.37 -25.61 2.67
N GLY A 502 -16.94 -25.79 3.87
CA GLY A 502 -18.34 -25.47 4.15
C GLY A 502 -18.64 -23.97 4.04
N LEU A 503 -17.73 -23.13 4.53
CA LEU A 503 -17.84 -21.68 4.41
C LEU A 503 -17.86 -21.24 2.95
N VAL A 504 -16.94 -21.75 2.14
CA VAL A 504 -16.86 -21.40 0.70
C VAL A 504 -18.08 -21.92 -0.06
N GLN A 505 -18.60 -23.09 0.29
CA GLN A 505 -19.85 -23.60 -0.27
C GLN A 505 -21.02 -22.65 0.06
N GLU A 506 -21.22 -22.28 1.32
CA GLU A 506 -22.28 -21.34 1.71
C GLU A 506 -22.12 -19.97 1.04
N LEU A 507 -20.88 -19.46 0.91
CA LEU A 507 -20.61 -18.23 0.17
C LEU A 507 -20.99 -18.32 -1.32
N SER A 508 -20.90 -19.49 -1.94
CA SER A 508 -21.33 -19.69 -3.33
C SER A 508 -22.86 -19.66 -3.49
N GLU A 509 -23.59 -19.93 -2.40
CA GLU A 509 -25.06 -19.94 -2.37
C GLU A 509 -25.62 -18.56 -1.98
N VAL A 510 -25.06 -17.95 -0.92
CA VAL A 510 -25.53 -16.69 -0.33
C VAL A 510 -24.84 -15.46 -0.91
N GLY A 511 -23.57 -15.57 -1.29
CA GLY A 511 -22.69 -14.44 -1.61
C GLY A 511 -21.97 -13.86 -0.39
N ALA A 512 -20.87 -13.16 -0.64
CA ALA A 512 -20.08 -12.46 0.38
C ALA A 512 -20.54 -11.00 0.54
N ARG A 513 -20.48 -10.43 1.75
CA ARG A 513 -20.76 -8.99 1.97
C ARG A 513 -19.76 -8.07 1.27
N PHE A 514 -18.56 -8.55 1.00
CA PHE A 514 -17.48 -7.82 0.34
C PHE A 514 -16.66 -8.76 -0.52
N THR A 515 -16.04 -8.22 -1.56
CA THR A 515 -15.27 -9.02 -2.52
C THR A 515 -13.82 -9.26 -2.10
N HIS A 516 -13.27 -8.38 -1.27
CA HIS A 516 -11.91 -8.43 -0.75
C HIS A 516 -11.89 -8.00 0.72
N HIS A 517 -11.08 -8.68 1.53
CA HIS A 517 -10.99 -8.50 2.98
C HIS A 517 -9.66 -7.91 3.43
N SER A 518 -8.55 -8.34 2.83
CA SER A 518 -7.25 -8.31 3.49
C SER A 518 -6.18 -7.57 2.69
N SER A 519 -5.42 -6.72 3.37
CA SER A 519 -4.29 -5.97 2.81
C SER A 519 -3.43 -5.45 3.93
N ILE A 520 -2.11 -5.45 3.75
CA ILE A 520 -1.18 -4.94 4.75
C ILE A 520 -0.62 -3.62 4.29
N ALA A 521 -1.05 -2.54 4.95
CA ALA A 521 -0.61 -1.18 4.68
C ALA A 521 0.72 -0.87 5.39
N PRO A 522 1.44 0.19 5.02
CA PRO A 522 2.67 0.57 5.70
C PRO A 522 2.45 1.04 7.14
N THR A 523 1.26 1.55 7.48
CA THR A 523 0.85 2.01 8.84
C THR A 523 1.73 3.06 9.54
N GLY A 524 2.74 3.65 8.88
CA GLY A 524 3.78 4.45 9.54
C GLY A 524 3.31 5.55 10.50
N THR A 525 2.28 6.33 10.15
CA THR A 525 1.77 7.36 11.07
C THR A 525 0.87 6.79 12.17
N ILE A 526 -0.02 5.84 11.84
CA ILE A 526 -0.96 5.28 12.83
C ILE A 526 -0.24 4.38 13.84
N SER A 527 0.83 3.68 13.43
CA SER A 527 1.60 2.83 14.34
C SER A 527 2.29 3.67 15.41
N LEU A 528 2.92 4.77 15.00
CA LEU A 528 3.53 5.71 15.94
C LEU A 528 2.49 6.35 16.87
N SER A 529 1.44 6.97 16.32
CA SER A 529 0.55 7.79 17.15
C SER A 529 -0.56 7.03 17.88
N LEU A 530 -1.05 5.92 17.33
CA LEU A 530 -2.20 5.16 17.87
C LEU A 530 -1.78 3.79 18.45
N ALA A 531 -0.65 3.24 18.02
CA ALA A 531 -0.08 2.01 18.58
C ALA A 531 1.19 2.25 19.40
N ASN A 532 1.44 3.50 19.79
CA ASN A 532 2.55 3.92 20.63
C ASN A 532 3.93 3.48 20.11
N ASN A 533 4.13 3.56 18.80
CA ASN A 533 5.34 3.13 18.09
C ASN A 533 5.59 1.62 18.11
N ALA A 534 4.53 0.82 18.00
CA ALA A 534 4.67 -0.56 17.55
C ALA A 534 5.28 -0.59 16.13
N SER A 535 5.90 -1.70 15.75
CA SER A 535 6.48 -1.85 14.42
C SER A 535 5.42 -1.67 13.32
N ASN A 536 5.84 -1.17 12.17
CA ASN A 536 4.93 -0.76 11.10
C ASN A 536 4.46 -1.96 10.29
N GLY A 537 3.16 -2.24 10.19
CA GLY A 537 2.67 -3.34 9.34
C GLY A 537 3.33 -4.67 9.68
N ILE A 538 3.98 -5.27 8.68
CA ILE A 538 4.83 -6.46 8.83
C ILE A 538 6.34 -6.14 8.92
N GLU A 539 6.72 -4.86 8.97
CA GLU A 539 8.11 -4.42 9.14
C GLU A 539 8.66 -4.81 10.53
N PRO A 540 9.97 -5.10 10.63
CA PRO A 540 10.64 -5.08 11.92
C PRO A 540 10.66 -3.65 12.48
N SER A 541 11.04 -3.49 13.74
CA SER A 541 11.31 -2.16 14.29
C SER A 541 12.48 -1.53 13.54
N PHE A 542 12.31 -0.30 13.04
CA PHE A 542 13.40 0.40 12.35
C PHE A 542 14.60 0.60 13.28
N ALA A 543 14.33 1.11 14.48
CA ALA A 543 15.27 1.20 15.59
C ALA A 543 14.47 1.15 16.90
N HIS A 544 15.06 0.62 17.96
CA HIS A 544 14.40 0.55 19.26
C HIS A 544 14.43 1.89 20.03
N HIS A 545 15.44 2.73 19.77
CA HIS A 545 15.51 4.11 20.26
C HIS A 545 16.07 5.02 19.19
N TYR A 546 15.43 6.17 18.98
CA TYR A 546 15.89 7.22 18.07
C TYR A 546 15.28 8.56 18.50
N TYR A 547 15.68 9.63 17.84
CA TYR A 547 15.19 10.97 18.15
C TYR A 547 14.32 11.54 17.04
N ARG A 548 13.30 12.31 17.42
CA ARG A 548 12.51 13.14 16.50
C ARG A 548 12.53 14.60 16.92
N ASN A 549 12.62 15.46 15.92
CA ASN A 549 12.46 16.89 16.10
C ASN A 549 10.97 17.24 16.12
N VAL A 550 10.50 17.76 17.25
CA VAL A 550 9.11 18.16 17.47
C VAL A 550 9.06 19.68 17.65
N ILE A 551 8.20 20.35 16.89
CA ILE A 551 7.88 21.77 17.09
C ILE A 551 6.69 21.85 18.04
N ARG A 552 6.89 22.43 19.23
CA ARG A 552 5.81 22.67 20.21
C ARG A 552 5.10 23.98 19.91
N GLU A 553 3.79 24.00 20.11
CA GLU A 553 2.95 25.18 19.89
C GLU A 553 3.47 26.36 20.74
N GLY A 554 3.75 27.50 20.10
CA GLY A 554 4.32 28.69 20.74
C GLY A 554 5.85 28.73 20.86
N ARG A 555 6.59 27.69 20.42
CA ARG A 555 8.06 27.72 20.29
C ARG A 555 8.48 27.78 18.82
N LYS A 556 9.53 28.55 18.52
CA LYS A 556 10.13 28.65 17.18
C LYS A 556 11.21 27.59 16.92
N THR A 557 11.74 26.94 17.96
CA THR A 557 12.83 25.96 17.86
C THR A 557 12.31 24.53 17.98
N LYS A 558 12.94 23.61 17.24
CA LYS A 558 12.67 22.16 17.28
C LYS A 558 13.26 21.57 18.58
N GLU A 559 12.48 20.78 19.31
CA GLU A 559 12.94 20.03 20.49
C GLU A 559 13.21 18.57 20.08
N LYS A 560 14.37 18.04 20.47
CA LYS A 560 14.78 16.65 20.19
C LYS A 560 14.13 15.74 21.25
N VAL A 561 13.12 14.97 20.85
CA VAL A 561 12.36 14.06 21.72
C VAL A 561 12.80 12.61 21.46
N SER A 562 13.12 11.88 22.53
CA SER A 562 13.37 10.44 22.45
C SER A 562 12.11 9.68 22.06
N VAL A 563 12.24 8.76 21.12
CA VAL A 563 11.19 7.85 20.69
C VAL A 563 11.69 6.44 20.87
N PHE A 564 10.91 5.62 21.56
CA PHE A 564 11.19 4.22 21.80
C PHE A 564 10.19 3.35 21.02
N SER A 565 10.61 2.18 20.58
CA SER A 565 9.66 1.19 20.05
C SER A 565 8.78 0.62 21.17
N TYR A 566 7.57 0.16 20.81
CA TYR A 566 6.60 -0.34 21.80
C TYR A 566 7.15 -1.50 22.63
N GLU A 567 7.83 -2.46 22.00
CA GLU A 567 8.41 -3.62 22.67
C GLU A 567 9.55 -3.22 23.61
N LEU A 568 10.34 -2.19 23.31
CA LEU A 568 11.35 -1.69 24.24
C LEU A 568 10.70 -0.98 25.44
N LEU A 569 9.65 -0.17 25.21
CA LEU A 569 8.89 0.43 26.30
C LEU A 569 8.30 -0.64 27.22
N ALA A 570 7.69 -1.68 26.64
CA ALA A 570 7.10 -2.78 27.39
C ALA A 570 8.15 -3.59 28.15
N TYR A 571 9.32 -3.85 27.56
CA TYR A 571 10.41 -4.56 28.22
C TYR A 571 11.00 -3.77 29.37
N ARG A 572 11.12 -2.44 29.22
CA ARG A 572 11.58 -1.55 30.29
C ARG A 572 10.61 -1.53 31.47
N GLU A 573 9.32 -1.54 31.19
CA GLU A 573 8.28 -1.55 32.23
C GLU A 573 8.23 -2.90 32.97
N LEU A 574 8.32 -4.01 32.23
CA LEU A 574 8.05 -5.35 32.79
C LEU A 574 9.29 -6.12 33.25
N VAL A 575 10.44 -5.88 32.65
CA VAL A 575 11.62 -6.76 32.80
C VAL A 575 12.84 -5.97 33.30
N ASN A 576 13.28 -4.95 32.57
CA ASN A 576 14.48 -4.19 32.90
C ASN A 576 14.33 -2.69 32.59
N ALA A 577 14.04 -1.88 33.61
CA ALA A 577 13.87 -0.43 33.49
C ALA A 577 15.10 0.32 32.95
N ARG A 578 16.30 -0.28 32.98
CA ARG A 578 17.53 0.31 32.46
C ARG A 578 17.86 -0.12 31.03
N ALA A 579 17.08 -1.03 30.45
CA ALA A 579 17.38 -1.62 29.14
C ALA A 579 17.51 -0.57 28.05
N MET A 580 18.63 -0.59 27.32
CA MET A 580 18.99 0.42 26.34
C MET A 580 19.66 -0.24 25.12
N PRO A 581 19.21 0.05 23.88
CA PRO A 581 19.84 -0.52 22.70
C PRO A 581 21.28 -0.04 22.58
N TYR A 582 22.16 -0.95 22.13
CA TYR A 582 23.60 -0.72 21.91
C TYR A 582 24.41 -0.34 23.16
N SER A 583 23.87 -0.50 24.38
CA SER A 583 24.65 -0.26 25.59
C SER A 583 25.70 -1.37 25.81
N GLU A 584 26.93 -0.96 26.16
CA GLU A 584 28.00 -1.88 26.56
C GLU A 584 27.88 -2.34 28.02
N ASP A 585 27.06 -1.67 28.84
CA ASP A 585 26.79 -2.08 30.22
C ASP A 585 25.95 -3.38 30.22
N PRO A 586 26.45 -4.52 30.76
CA PRO A 586 25.73 -5.78 30.82
C PRO A 586 24.33 -5.68 31.45
N GLU A 587 24.14 -4.75 32.38
CA GLU A 587 22.88 -4.53 33.09
C GLU A 587 21.84 -3.72 32.28
N GLU A 588 22.23 -3.18 31.13
CA GLU A 588 21.35 -2.46 30.19
C GLU A 588 21.13 -3.22 28.87
N GLN A 589 21.85 -4.34 28.66
CA GLN A 589 21.81 -5.08 27.41
C GLN A 589 20.42 -5.64 27.11
N LEU A 590 20.06 -5.56 25.83
CA LEU A 590 18.86 -6.19 25.30
C LEU A 590 19.14 -7.65 24.93
N PRO A 591 18.17 -8.55 25.12
CA PRO A 591 18.25 -9.90 24.59
C PRO A 591 18.42 -9.94 23.07
N ASP A 592 18.98 -11.02 22.55
CA ASP A 592 19.31 -11.19 21.13
C ASP A 592 18.11 -11.29 20.18
N TYR A 593 16.88 -11.34 20.72
CA TYR A 593 15.63 -11.29 19.96
C TYR A 593 15.10 -9.85 19.73
N PHE A 594 15.80 -8.82 20.23
CA PHE A 594 15.58 -7.42 19.87
C PHE A 594 16.23 -7.11 18.51
N ILE A 595 15.51 -7.50 17.45
CA ILE A 595 15.93 -7.36 16.06
C ILE A 595 15.43 -6.05 15.46
N THR A 596 16.32 -5.32 14.81
CA THR A 596 16.01 -4.10 14.05
C THR A 596 16.03 -4.35 12.53
N ALA A 597 15.62 -3.36 11.75
CA ALA A 597 15.71 -3.43 10.28
C ALA A 597 17.15 -3.59 9.75
N GLU A 598 18.18 -3.28 10.55
CA GLU A 598 19.58 -3.39 10.14
C GLU A 598 20.13 -4.82 10.28
N ASP A 599 19.55 -5.60 11.18
CA ASP A 599 19.99 -6.97 11.47
C ASP A 599 19.36 -7.98 10.49
N ILE A 600 18.48 -7.51 9.60
CA ILE A 600 17.67 -8.33 8.70
C ILE A 600 18.21 -8.29 7.28
N THR A 601 18.40 -9.47 6.70
CA THR A 601 18.80 -9.59 5.29
C THR A 601 17.63 -9.27 4.35
N PRO A 602 17.89 -8.81 3.12
CA PRO A 602 16.82 -8.59 2.15
C PRO A 602 15.98 -9.84 1.85
N LYS A 603 16.56 -11.04 1.94
CA LYS A 603 15.83 -12.30 1.75
C LYS A 603 14.87 -12.59 2.91
N GLU A 604 15.27 -12.36 4.15
CA GLU A 604 14.39 -12.53 5.32
C GLU A 604 13.20 -11.56 5.27
N HIS A 605 13.40 -10.33 4.76
CA HIS A 605 12.28 -9.43 4.46
C HIS A 605 11.30 -10.03 3.45
N VAL A 606 11.81 -10.62 2.36
CA VAL A 606 10.98 -11.30 1.34
C VAL A 606 10.27 -12.52 1.93
N ASP A 607 10.93 -13.28 2.80
CA ASP A 607 10.35 -14.49 3.41
C ASP A 607 9.19 -14.16 4.35
N ILE A 608 9.31 -13.11 5.18
CA ILE A 608 8.19 -12.62 6.01
C ILE A 608 7.04 -12.12 5.14
N GLN A 609 7.33 -11.37 4.08
CA GLN A 609 6.30 -10.92 3.14
C GLN A 609 5.60 -12.13 2.49
N ALA A 610 6.35 -13.16 2.08
CA ALA A 610 5.81 -14.36 1.46
C ALA A 610 4.93 -15.17 2.42
N ALA A 611 5.33 -15.28 3.69
CA ALA A 611 4.53 -15.94 4.72
C ALA A 611 3.14 -15.28 4.88
N ALA A 612 3.08 -13.95 4.91
CA ALA A 612 1.82 -13.21 5.00
C ALA A 612 1.03 -13.23 3.67
N GLN A 613 1.70 -13.07 2.52
CA GLN A 613 1.06 -12.86 1.20
C GLN A 613 0.12 -13.99 0.79
N LYS A 614 0.37 -15.22 1.25
CA LYS A 614 -0.50 -16.38 1.04
C LYS A 614 -1.94 -16.10 1.45
N TRP A 615 -2.15 -15.36 2.54
CA TRP A 615 -3.45 -15.10 3.14
C TRP A 615 -3.90 -13.64 2.98
N VAL A 616 -3.35 -12.96 1.97
CA VAL A 616 -3.71 -11.57 1.62
C VAL A 616 -4.25 -11.53 0.19
N ASP A 617 -5.56 -11.33 0.05
CA ASP A 617 -6.27 -11.27 -1.23
C ASP A 617 -5.99 -10.01 -2.06
N SER A 618 -5.77 -8.85 -1.45
CA SER A 618 -5.23 -7.66 -2.15
C SER A 618 -3.70 -7.78 -2.28
N SER A 619 -2.91 -6.93 -1.62
CA SER A 619 -1.44 -6.96 -1.64
C SER A 619 -0.86 -6.43 -0.32
N ILE A 620 0.47 -6.39 -0.24
CA ILE A 620 1.23 -5.98 0.94
C ILE A 620 2.17 -4.83 0.54
N SER A 621 2.13 -3.74 1.30
CA SER A 621 3.17 -2.71 1.28
C SER A 621 4.29 -3.17 2.21
N LYS A 622 5.41 -3.57 1.64
CA LYS A 622 6.63 -3.93 2.36
C LYS A 622 7.83 -3.31 1.65
N THR A 623 8.70 -2.66 2.41
CA THR A 623 10.00 -2.21 1.90
C THR A 623 11.09 -3.14 2.44
N ALA A 624 11.75 -3.90 1.57
CA ALA A 624 12.97 -4.61 1.95
C ALA A 624 14.11 -3.58 2.09
N ASN A 625 14.49 -3.27 3.33
CA ASN A 625 15.62 -2.38 3.57
C ASN A 625 16.91 -3.12 3.20
N VAL A 626 17.79 -2.43 2.49
CA VAL A 626 19.06 -2.96 2.01
C VAL A 626 20.18 -2.09 2.56
N PRO A 627 21.20 -2.67 3.23
CA PRO A 627 22.36 -1.92 3.70
C PRO A 627 23.02 -1.10 2.59
N THR A 628 23.55 0.07 2.94
CA THR A 628 24.22 0.96 1.97
C THR A 628 25.43 0.29 1.30
N ASP A 629 26.16 -0.56 2.00
CA ASP A 629 27.32 -1.30 1.53
C ASP A 629 26.99 -2.70 0.97
N TYR A 630 25.71 -3.04 0.83
CA TYR A 630 25.27 -4.36 0.38
C TYR A 630 25.71 -4.65 -1.07
N PRO A 631 26.41 -5.77 -1.37
CA PRO A 631 26.93 -6.03 -2.71
C PRO A 631 25.84 -6.12 -3.79
N TYR A 632 26.08 -5.47 -4.93
CA TYR A 632 25.14 -5.53 -6.07
C TYR A 632 24.87 -6.96 -6.55
N GLU A 633 25.91 -7.81 -6.56
CA GLU A 633 25.80 -9.21 -6.99
C GLU A 633 24.83 -10.03 -6.13
N ASP A 634 24.70 -9.70 -4.84
CA ASP A 634 23.75 -10.34 -3.93
C ASP A 634 22.36 -9.67 -3.99
N PHE A 635 22.29 -8.42 -4.45
CA PHE A 635 21.06 -7.65 -4.56
C PHE A 635 20.26 -7.99 -5.82
N LYS A 636 20.95 -8.20 -6.95
CA LYS A 636 20.33 -8.28 -8.29
C LYS A 636 19.31 -9.43 -8.45
N ASP A 637 19.33 -10.40 -7.55
CA ASP A 637 18.41 -11.55 -7.56
C ASP A 637 17.22 -11.41 -6.60
N ILE A 638 17.12 -10.33 -5.80
CA ILE A 638 16.04 -10.17 -4.82
C ILE A 638 14.65 -10.19 -5.47
N TYR A 639 14.47 -9.51 -6.61
CA TYR A 639 13.20 -9.51 -7.32
C TYR A 639 12.91 -10.85 -8.01
N MET A 640 13.94 -11.58 -8.45
CA MET A 640 13.77 -12.96 -8.94
C MET A 640 13.33 -13.89 -7.80
N TYR A 641 13.95 -13.76 -6.63
CA TYR A 641 13.57 -14.51 -5.43
C TYR A 641 12.13 -14.19 -4.98
N ALA A 642 11.74 -12.92 -5.00
CA ALA A 642 10.36 -12.48 -4.73
C ALA A 642 9.34 -13.10 -5.72
N TYR A 643 9.71 -13.18 -7.00
CA TYR A 643 8.91 -13.86 -8.03
C TYR A 643 8.79 -15.36 -7.76
N GLU A 644 9.88 -16.04 -7.44
CA GLU A 644 9.88 -17.48 -7.10
C GLU A 644 9.07 -17.78 -5.84
N LYS A 645 9.00 -16.84 -4.89
CA LYS A 645 8.14 -16.92 -3.70
C LYS A 645 6.66 -16.62 -3.98
N GLY A 646 6.31 -16.24 -5.20
CA GLY A 646 4.93 -15.96 -5.61
C GLY A 646 4.35 -14.68 -5.01
N LEU A 647 5.20 -13.69 -4.72
CA LEU A 647 4.75 -12.37 -4.26
C LEU A 647 3.93 -11.65 -5.34
N LYS A 648 3.09 -10.69 -4.93
CA LYS A 648 2.35 -9.81 -5.85
C LYS A 648 3.15 -8.57 -6.25
N GLY A 649 4.14 -8.22 -5.46
CA GLY A 649 5.07 -7.13 -5.73
C GLY A 649 6.19 -7.10 -4.69
N CYS A 650 7.23 -6.35 -4.98
CA CYS A 650 8.38 -6.15 -4.10
C CYS A 650 8.95 -4.76 -4.31
N THR A 651 9.37 -4.15 -3.20
CA THR A 651 10.07 -2.87 -3.20
C THR A 651 11.29 -3.00 -2.31
N THR A 652 12.46 -2.64 -2.82
CA THR A 652 13.68 -2.52 -2.03
C THR A 652 14.04 -1.06 -1.82
N PHE A 653 14.55 -0.72 -0.65
CA PHE A 653 15.15 0.59 -0.39
C PHE A 653 16.59 0.41 0.07
N ARG A 654 17.52 0.88 -0.75
CA ARG A 654 18.92 1.03 -0.40
C ARG A 654 19.22 2.51 -0.29
N PHE A 655 19.70 2.95 0.87
CA PHE A 655 20.18 4.33 1.00
C PHE A 655 21.48 4.48 0.20
N ASN A 656 21.43 5.30 -0.85
CA ASN A 656 22.58 5.66 -1.66
C ASN A 656 22.87 7.16 -1.45
N PRO A 657 23.93 7.55 -0.75
CA PRO A 657 24.21 8.96 -0.42
C PRO A 657 24.41 9.85 -1.66
N GLU A 658 24.77 9.27 -2.81
CA GLU A 658 24.93 10.00 -4.07
C GLU A 658 23.57 10.32 -4.75
N ALA A 659 22.54 9.51 -4.50
CA ALA A 659 21.23 9.60 -5.16
C ALA A 659 20.10 10.06 -4.21
N PHE A 660 20.18 9.68 -2.94
CA PHE A 660 19.20 9.94 -1.90
C PHE A 660 19.76 10.88 -0.85
N GLN A 661 19.04 11.96 -0.65
CA GLN A 661 19.25 12.89 0.45
C GLN A 661 17.86 13.11 1.06
N GLY A 662 17.71 12.71 2.32
CA GLY A 662 16.48 12.88 3.10
C GLY A 662 15.49 11.70 3.04
N VAL A 663 15.11 11.22 4.23
CA VAL A 663 13.76 10.80 4.71
C VAL A 663 13.89 9.85 5.91
N LEU A 664 14.93 9.01 5.95
CA LEU A 664 15.38 8.25 7.12
C LEU A 664 16.88 8.00 6.97
N VAL A 665 17.72 8.86 7.57
CA VAL A 665 19.19 8.78 7.46
C VAL A 665 19.75 8.64 8.86
N LYS A 666 20.67 7.67 9.07
CA LYS A 666 21.31 7.49 10.37
C LYS A 666 22.29 8.63 10.63
N GLU A 667 22.56 8.90 11.90
CA GLU A 667 23.51 9.94 12.31
C GLU A 667 24.92 9.66 11.76
N LYS A 668 25.34 8.39 11.75
CA LYS A 668 26.61 7.94 11.15
C LYS A 668 26.68 8.16 9.62
N ASP A 669 25.58 7.96 8.91
CA ASP A 669 25.54 8.17 7.45
C ASP A 669 25.59 9.66 7.11
N LEU A 670 24.91 10.50 7.92
CA LEU A 670 24.97 11.95 7.83
C LEU A 670 26.39 12.48 8.09
N GLU A 671 27.07 11.98 9.11
CA GLU A 671 28.47 12.34 9.42
C GLU A 671 29.44 12.01 8.29
N SER A 672 29.21 10.89 7.59
CA SER A 672 30.10 10.43 6.53
C SER A 672 29.98 11.26 5.24
N THR A 673 28.87 11.98 5.05
CA THR A 673 28.56 12.71 3.81
C THR A 673 28.91 14.19 3.92
N THR A 674 29.72 14.73 3.00
CA THR A 674 30.02 16.17 2.90
C THR A 674 29.08 16.85 1.91
N TYR A 675 28.43 17.93 2.34
CA TYR A 675 27.54 18.77 1.55
C TYR A 675 28.25 20.08 1.22
N VAL A 676 28.07 20.56 -0.02
CA VAL A 676 28.70 21.79 -0.51
C VAL A 676 27.63 22.81 -0.87
N PHE A 677 27.60 23.92 -0.14
CA PHE A 677 26.73 25.06 -0.41
C PHE A 677 27.50 26.11 -1.20
N THR A 678 26.89 26.67 -2.24
CA THR A 678 27.45 27.82 -2.95
C THR A 678 26.69 29.06 -2.48
N LEU A 679 27.41 30.02 -1.91
CA LEU A 679 26.84 31.30 -1.46
C LEU A 679 26.65 32.25 -2.64
N ASP A 680 25.91 33.34 -2.42
CA ASP A 680 25.60 34.34 -3.46
C ASP A 680 26.85 35.02 -4.03
N ASP A 681 27.94 35.08 -3.25
CA ASP A 681 29.24 35.60 -3.69
C ASP A 681 30.08 34.58 -4.48
N GLY A 682 29.53 33.38 -4.72
CA GLY A 682 30.17 32.27 -5.43
C GLY A 682 31.15 31.45 -4.60
N SER A 683 31.36 31.80 -3.33
CA SER A 683 32.17 31.00 -2.41
C SER A 683 31.44 29.71 -2.02
N LYS A 684 32.23 28.69 -1.64
CA LYS A 684 31.71 27.37 -1.27
C LYS A 684 31.94 27.10 0.21
N VAL A 685 30.90 26.61 0.87
CA VAL A 685 30.94 26.14 2.26
C VAL A 685 30.72 24.64 2.25
N GLU A 686 31.66 23.88 2.83
CA GLU A 686 31.55 22.43 2.98
C GLU A 686 31.17 22.10 4.41
N LEU A 687 30.12 21.30 4.60
CA LEU A 687 29.62 20.88 5.91
C LEU A 687 29.34 19.38 5.89
N LYS A 688 29.62 18.67 6.98
CA LYS A 688 29.14 17.30 7.18
C LYS A 688 27.63 17.29 7.38
N GLY A 689 26.96 16.23 6.96
CA GLY A 689 25.50 16.16 6.92
C GLY A 689 24.79 16.42 8.26
N ASN A 690 25.45 16.16 9.38
CA ASN A 690 24.95 16.39 10.73
C ASN A 690 25.33 17.77 11.31
N GLU A 691 26.20 18.55 10.66
CA GLU A 691 26.57 19.89 11.13
C GLU A 691 25.36 20.83 11.05
N GLU A 692 25.16 21.62 12.11
CA GLU A 692 24.08 22.61 12.16
C GLU A 692 24.48 23.90 11.45
N VAL A 693 23.57 24.42 10.63
CA VAL A 693 23.70 25.64 9.86
C VAL A 693 22.43 26.47 10.00
N GLU A 694 22.61 27.75 10.28
CA GLU A 694 21.50 28.72 10.29
C GLU A 694 21.32 29.30 8.89
N TYR A 695 20.10 29.20 8.35
CA TYR A 695 19.74 29.74 7.04
C TYR A 695 18.31 30.27 7.08
N ASP A 696 18.12 31.50 6.59
CA ASP A 696 16.83 32.21 6.61
C ASP A 696 16.15 32.27 8.00
N GLY A 697 16.96 32.39 9.06
CA GLY A 697 16.51 32.48 10.46
C GLY A 697 16.04 31.15 11.08
N GLU A 698 16.26 30.02 10.39
CA GLU A 698 16.01 28.68 10.90
C GLU A 698 17.33 27.88 10.98
N VAL A 699 17.44 27.01 12.00
CA VAL A 699 18.58 26.10 12.14
C VAL A 699 18.23 24.75 11.50
N HIS A 700 19.10 24.31 10.62
CA HIS A 700 19.02 23.06 9.89
C HIS A 700 20.28 22.25 10.11
N THR A 701 20.21 20.92 9.99
CA THR A 701 21.44 20.16 9.67
C THR A 701 21.80 20.42 8.22
N ALA A 702 23.08 20.35 7.85
CA ALA A 702 23.54 20.58 6.48
C ALA A 702 22.79 19.69 5.48
N ALA A 703 22.56 18.42 5.79
CA ALA A 703 21.76 17.55 4.93
C ALA A 703 20.34 18.09 4.71
N ASN A 704 19.65 18.51 5.77
CA ASN A 704 18.29 19.02 5.70
C ASN A 704 18.21 20.38 4.99
N LEU A 705 19.20 21.26 5.18
CA LEU A 705 19.23 22.54 4.46
C LEU A 705 19.46 22.31 2.97
N TYR A 706 20.43 21.46 2.64
CA TYR A 706 20.74 21.12 1.25
C TYR A 706 19.50 20.54 0.56
N ASP A 707 18.78 19.65 1.23
CA ASP A 707 17.52 19.11 0.75
C ASP A 707 16.44 20.19 0.60
N ALA A 708 16.24 21.05 1.59
CA ALA A 708 15.22 22.08 1.53
C ALA A 708 15.47 23.09 0.38
N LEU A 709 16.74 23.47 0.15
CA LEU A 709 17.16 24.29 -0.98
C LEU A 709 16.92 23.56 -2.32
N LYS A 710 17.26 22.28 -2.40
CA LYS A 710 17.06 21.39 -3.57
C LYS A 710 15.58 21.06 -3.85
N GLU A 711 14.76 21.11 -2.82
CA GLU A 711 13.30 20.96 -2.87
C GLU A 711 12.60 22.28 -3.23
N GLY A 712 13.33 23.41 -3.25
CA GLY A 712 12.80 24.73 -3.58
C GLY A 712 11.92 25.31 -2.48
N TYR A 713 12.08 24.87 -1.23
CA TYR A 713 11.35 25.42 -0.07
C TYR A 713 11.78 26.84 0.28
N TYR A 714 13.03 27.19 -0.04
CA TYR A 714 13.52 28.56 -0.01
C TYR A 714 13.52 29.11 -1.43
N GLY A 715 12.91 30.28 -1.59
CA GLY A 715 12.50 30.81 -2.88
C GLY A 715 13.67 31.03 -3.85
N LYS A 716 13.41 30.73 -5.13
CA LYS A 716 14.01 31.51 -6.22
C LYS A 716 13.47 32.94 -6.14
N PHE A 717 14.26 33.86 -5.62
CA PHE A 717 14.18 35.27 -5.99
C PHE A 717 15.58 35.81 -6.24
#